data_AF-A0A482WE96-F1
#
_entry.id   AF-A0A482WE96-F1
#
_cell.length_a   1.000
_cell.length_b   1.000
_cell.length_c   1.000
_cell.angle_alpha   90.00
_cell.angle_beta   90.00
_cell.angle_gamma   90.00
#
_symmetry.space_group_name_H-M   'P 1'
#
loop_
_entity.id
_entity.type
_entity.pdbx_description
1 polymer ?
#
loop_
_entity_poly.entity_id
_entity_poly.type
_entity_poly.pdbx_seq_one_letter_code
_entity_poly.pdbx_strand_id
1 'polypeptide(L)'
;MMLNIFAYHVKKECAGVNIDSITLAKQLRGCTHITSSLEIQIRGGRNVVNELEENLGMIEEIDGYLKVVRSFPLVSLNFLKNLKRINGNQLESQKYVFVVLDNQNLQELWDWGTKKELEIKNEIEGLQKIANLGNSTELEVATNSNGDVDELIVEPPKVRDSRGVVLEWKPFIMKDQRKLLGYIVYSIEAPIKNVTLYDGRDACGGDGWRVDDVPIPDDENKITHPLTALKPYTQYAYYVKTYTIATEKRGAQSEIGYFMTLPSTPTLPIGLDVTSDSFDSLKVTWKPPLQPNGNLTHYIVSGKKLTMQMDYGNYCVSPTKSSKHTTVHPSPPVAPPVSTTTNNDTCSCYENKPSTPSINEGEEHSRIKFEDELHNAVYVKKKEIPESRRKRDTSIETFPNDFESQMYKTNNNDIKNSTENGTNVWASFSFKVYGKTEFFVSNLHHFTNYAIHVQACRAKSNDTNDKGNYCSTSSVKQARTLMKEGADDIKQVQITNQSLEMVSITWKEPEDPNGVILSYTIEYRKLDNENQNIFQSKPVAECVTPSQFLNRSRIHTLKKLLPGNYSLRVISLSSAEMQAFSQYIYFYIEEPRSNTTLIVVICITLIVDDPSTPLRIAGDNDVNFSLNSDDSDDDFGNDTDTHIRFPSIPIDNKDGITTANGYVSGCPTNGAATTQC
;
A
#
# COMPACT_ATOMS: atom_id res chain seq x y z
N MET A 1 31.33 17.64 -30.33
CA MET A 1 32.57 18.01 -29.63
C MET A 1 32.33 17.75 -28.15
N MET A 2 32.57 16.52 -27.69
CA MET A 2 32.47 16.18 -26.26
C MET A 2 33.67 16.80 -25.55
N LEU A 3 33.41 17.66 -24.57
CA LEU A 3 34.41 18.10 -23.61
C LEU A 3 34.73 16.90 -22.69
N ASN A 4 35.83 16.22 -22.98
CA ASN A 4 36.52 15.37 -22.00
C ASN A 4 37.02 16.27 -20.87
N ILE A 5 36.29 16.29 -19.75
CA ILE A 5 36.82 16.78 -18.48
C ILE A 5 37.78 15.70 -17.99
N PHE A 6 39.06 15.84 -18.36
CA PHE A 6 40.13 15.14 -17.65
C PHE A 6 40.15 15.70 -16.23
N ALA A 7 39.67 14.92 -15.26
CA ALA A 7 39.96 15.17 -13.86
C ALA A 7 41.49 15.07 -13.68
N TYR A 8 42.17 16.21 -13.63
CA TYR A 8 43.55 16.25 -13.13
C TYR A 8 43.51 15.77 -11.67
N HIS A 9 43.93 14.55 -11.38
CA HIS A 9 44.23 14.13 -10.01
C HIS A 9 45.41 14.97 -9.52
N VAL A 10 45.11 15.99 -8.73
CA VAL A 10 46.12 16.85 -8.11
C VAL A 10 46.84 16.03 -7.04
N LYS A 11 48.15 15.91 -7.17
CA LYS A 11 49.01 15.29 -6.17
C LYS A 11 48.85 16.05 -4.84
N LYS A 12 48.29 15.40 -3.82
CA LYS A 12 48.18 15.95 -2.47
C LYS A 12 49.24 15.31 -1.60
N GLU A 13 50.24 16.10 -1.25
CA GLU A 13 51.35 15.70 -0.39
C GLU A 13 50.98 15.88 1.08
N CYS A 14 51.24 14.84 1.87
CA CYS A 14 50.93 14.82 3.29
C CYS A 14 52.12 14.24 4.07
N ALA A 15 52.35 14.75 5.28
CA ALA A 15 53.32 14.16 6.19
C ALA A 15 52.79 12.79 6.66
N GLY A 16 53.70 11.84 6.86
CA GLY A 16 53.35 10.54 7.41
C GLY A 16 53.03 10.61 8.90
N VAL A 17 52.16 9.70 9.35
CA VAL A 17 51.60 9.68 10.70
C VAL A 17 51.63 8.25 11.22
N ASN A 18 51.72 8.08 12.54
CA ASN A 18 51.43 6.81 13.20
C ASN A 18 49.93 6.71 13.49
N ILE A 19 49.23 5.89 12.71
CA ILE A 19 47.79 5.72 12.73
C ILE A 19 47.43 4.67 13.78
N ASP A 20 47.12 5.10 15.00
CA ASP A 20 46.62 4.23 16.06
C ASP A 20 45.09 4.24 16.20
N SER A 21 44.42 5.14 15.48
CA SER A 21 42.98 5.40 15.57
C SER A 21 42.41 5.94 14.25
N ILE A 22 41.10 5.73 14.05
CA ILE A 22 40.39 6.20 12.84
C ILE A 22 40.46 7.72 12.70
N THR A 23 40.47 8.46 13.81
CA THR A 23 40.58 9.92 13.82
C THR A 23 41.90 10.40 13.21
N LEU A 24 43.01 9.69 13.46
CA LEU A 24 44.29 10.02 12.83
C LEU A 24 44.31 9.64 11.34
N ALA A 25 43.69 8.52 10.97
CA ALA A 25 43.55 8.15 9.56
C ALA A 25 42.82 9.24 8.76
N LYS A 26 41.77 9.85 9.33
CA LYS A 26 41.01 10.96 8.71
C LYS A 26 41.85 12.18 8.32
N GLN A 27 42.99 12.40 8.97
CA GLN A 27 43.90 13.49 8.62
C GLN A 27 44.55 13.28 7.24
N LEU A 28 44.71 12.02 6.82
CA LEU A 28 45.30 11.65 5.55
C LEU A 28 44.26 11.52 4.43
N ARG A 29 43.01 11.91 4.68
CA ARG A 29 41.93 11.83 3.68
C ARG A 29 42.28 12.60 2.42
N GLY A 30 42.24 11.90 1.29
CA GLY A 30 42.53 12.42 -0.04
C GLY A 30 44.01 12.66 -0.32
N CYS A 31 44.93 12.27 0.57
CA CYS A 31 46.37 12.30 0.30
C CYS A 31 46.73 11.26 -0.75
N THR A 32 47.56 11.64 -1.72
CA THR A 32 48.06 10.74 -2.76
C THR A 32 49.54 10.42 -2.59
N HIS A 33 50.29 11.26 -1.87
CA HIS A 33 51.72 11.09 -1.64
C HIS A 33 52.07 11.36 -0.17
N ILE A 34 52.73 10.40 0.48
CA ILE A 34 53.21 10.53 1.85
C ILE A 34 54.71 10.84 1.82
N THR A 35 55.11 12.02 2.32
CA THR A 35 56.50 12.52 2.21
C THR A 35 57.46 11.95 3.27
N SER A 36 56.99 11.07 4.15
CA SER A 36 57.78 10.38 5.18
C SER A 36 57.31 8.93 5.33
N SER A 37 57.56 8.29 6.48
CA SER A 37 57.06 6.93 6.76
C SER A 37 55.61 6.90 7.24
N LEU A 38 54.92 5.79 6.98
CA LEU A 38 53.55 5.53 7.43
C LEU A 38 53.54 4.35 8.40
N GLU A 39 53.02 4.57 9.60
CA GLU A 39 52.84 3.49 10.59
C GLU A 39 51.35 3.26 10.85
N ILE A 40 50.93 2.00 10.94
CA ILE A 40 49.54 1.60 11.22
C ILE A 40 49.55 0.68 12.43
N GLN A 41 48.86 1.10 13.49
CA GLN A 41 48.77 0.41 14.77
C GLN A 41 47.36 0.46 15.38
N ILE A 42 46.35 -0.02 14.65
CA ILE A 42 44.95 0.05 15.10
C ILE A 42 44.60 -1.16 15.96
N ARG A 43 44.35 -0.95 17.25
CA ARG A 43 44.02 -2.02 18.20
C ARG A 43 42.53 -2.37 18.28
N GLY A 44 41.66 -1.53 17.73
CA GLY A 44 40.22 -1.73 17.74
C GLY A 44 39.44 -0.56 17.12
N GLY A 45 38.16 -0.79 16.85
CA GLY A 45 37.25 0.17 16.24
C GLY A 45 36.05 -0.56 15.64
N ARG A 46 35.07 0.17 15.11
CA ARG A 46 33.97 -0.40 14.31
C ARG A 46 34.23 -0.08 12.85
N ASN A 47 34.01 -1.05 11.96
CA ASN A 47 34.21 -0.90 10.52
C ASN A 47 35.58 -0.32 10.15
N VAL A 48 36.64 -0.78 10.84
CA VAL A 48 37.98 -0.19 10.75
C VAL A 48 38.47 -0.18 9.31
N VAL A 49 38.32 -1.29 8.59
CA VAL A 49 38.83 -1.42 7.21
C VAL A 49 38.13 -0.45 6.25
N ASN A 50 36.80 -0.30 6.33
CA ASN A 50 36.07 0.67 5.50
C ASN A 50 36.50 2.12 5.77
N GLU A 51 36.66 2.49 7.04
CA GLU A 51 37.12 3.84 7.41
C GLU A 51 38.57 4.05 6.98
N LEU A 52 39.45 3.06 7.12
CA LEU A 52 40.82 3.15 6.61
C LEU A 52 40.85 3.29 5.10
N GLU A 53 40.00 2.58 4.37
CA GLU A 53 39.91 2.68 2.92
C GLU A 53 39.43 4.06 2.47
N GLU A 54 38.38 4.60 3.09
CA GLU A 54 37.87 5.96 2.78
C GLU A 54 38.95 7.03 2.96
N ASN A 55 39.82 6.85 3.95
CA ASN A 55 40.81 7.85 4.32
C ASN A 55 42.20 7.63 3.70
N LEU A 56 42.62 6.39 3.46
CA LEU A 56 43.96 6.04 3.00
C LEU A 56 43.97 5.45 1.59
N GLY A 57 42.82 5.12 1.00
CA GLY A 57 42.73 4.39 -0.27
C GLY A 57 43.28 5.16 -1.47
N MET A 58 43.37 6.50 -1.40
CA MET A 58 43.93 7.35 -2.46
C MET A 58 45.46 7.44 -2.44
N ILE A 59 46.13 6.95 -1.39
CA ILE A 59 47.59 7.02 -1.28
C ILE A 59 48.20 6.16 -2.38
N GLU A 60 49.03 6.76 -3.23
CA GLU A 60 49.72 6.10 -4.34
C GLU A 60 51.20 5.84 -4.03
N GLU A 61 51.84 6.74 -3.29
CA GLU A 61 53.29 6.69 -3.07
C GLU A 61 53.64 7.06 -1.61
N ILE A 62 54.58 6.32 -1.02
CA ILE A 62 55.14 6.56 0.32
C ILE A 62 56.66 6.73 0.19
N ASP A 63 57.21 7.86 0.64
CA ASP A 63 58.64 8.15 0.53
C ASP A 63 59.49 7.36 1.53
N GLY A 64 59.00 7.16 2.76
CA GLY A 64 59.69 6.43 3.82
C GLY A 64 59.43 4.92 3.80
N TYR A 65 59.30 4.33 4.99
CA TYR A 65 58.90 2.94 5.18
C TYR A 65 57.39 2.83 5.47
N LEU A 66 56.82 1.63 5.24
CA LEU A 66 55.47 1.28 5.68
C LEU A 66 55.55 0.22 6.79
N LYS A 67 54.95 0.49 7.94
CA LYS A 67 54.98 -0.40 9.10
C LYS A 67 53.57 -0.67 9.59
N VAL A 68 53.15 -1.93 9.58
CA VAL A 68 51.85 -2.38 10.09
C VAL A 68 52.08 -3.30 11.29
N VAL A 69 51.69 -2.85 12.47
CA VAL A 69 52.03 -3.50 13.74
C VAL A 69 50.83 -3.61 14.65
N ARG A 70 50.67 -4.74 15.36
CA ARG A 70 49.63 -4.92 16.41
C ARG A 70 48.24 -4.45 15.99
N SER A 71 47.91 -4.63 14.71
CA SER A 71 46.69 -4.16 14.10
C SER A 71 45.67 -5.29 13.98
N PHE A 72 45.10 -5.68 15.12
CA PHE A 72 44.22 -6.85 15.24
C PHE A 72 42.97 -6.84 14.35
N PRO A 73 42.32 -5.69 14.06
CA PRO A 73 41.17 -5.62 13.15
C PRO A 73 41.48 -5.97 11.69
N LEU A 74 42.74 -5.84 11.26
CA LEU A 74 43.10 -5.94 9.85
C LEU A 74 43.19 -7.41 9.40
N VAL A 75 42.36 -7.77 8.42
CA VAL A 75 42.41 -9.07 7.74
C VAL A 75 43.18 -9.00 6.42
N SER A 76 43.21 -7.82 5.78
CA SER A 76 43.99 -7.53 4.57
C SER A 76 44.50 -6.08 4.54
N LEU A 77 45.54 -5.79 3.75
CA LEU A 77 46.01 -4.42 3.45
C LEU A 77 45.41 -3.85 2.15
N ASN A 78 44.41 -4.52 1.57
CA ASN A 78 43.69 -4.08 0.37
C ASN A 78 43.07 -2.68 0.48
N PHE A 79 42.84 -2.17 1.70
CA PHE A 79 42.34 -0.80 1.92
C PHE A 79 43.30 0.29 1.40
N LEU A 80 44.60 -0.02 1.23
CA LEU A 80 45.56 0.83 0.50
C LEU A 80 45.40 0.65 -1.02
N LYS A 81 44.19 0.90 -1.54
CA LYS A 81 43.76 0.53 -2.90
C LYS A 81 44.69 1.04 -3.99
N ASN A 82 45.10 2.30 -3.93
CA ASN A 82 45.91 2.92 -4.99
C ASN A 82 47.42 2.88 -4.75
N LEU A 83 47.90 2.30 -3.65
CA LEU A 83 49.33 2.27 -3.35
C LEU A 83 50.11 1.54 -4.45
N LYS A 84 51.06 2.24 -5.06
CA LYS A 84 51.91 1.78 -6.18
C LYS A 84 53.39 1.79 -5.81
N ARG A 85 53.84 2.67 -4.92
CA ARG A 85 55.28 2.76 -4.62
C ARG A 85 55.59 3.01 -3.14
N ILE A 86 56.63 2.35 -2.65
CA ILE A 86 57.28 2.63 -1.35
C ILE A 86 58.77 2.86 -1.64
N ASN A 87 59.25 4.10 -1.46
CA ASN A 87 60.58 4.50 -1.91
C ASN A 87 61.71 4.10 -0.94
N GLY A 88 61.44 3.99 0.36
CA GLY A 88 62.45 3.58 1.33
C GLY A 88 63.54 4.63 1.61
N ASN A 89 63.25 5.93 1.38
CA ASN A 89 64.17 7.03 1.72
C ASN A 89 64.49 7.08 3.23
N GLN A 90 63.59 6.52 4.04
CA GLN A 90 63.77 6.25 5.47
C GLN A 90 63.50 4.76 5.71
N LEU A 91 64.35 4.11 6.51
CA LEU A 91 64.25 2.68 6.82
C LEU A 91 63.91 2.47 8.29
N GLU A 92 62.99 1.55 8.56
CA GLU A 92 62.70 1.10 9.92
C GLU A 92 63.91 0.33 10.47
N SER A 93 64.39 0.75 11.65
CA SER A 93 65.62 0.22 12.25
C SER A 93 66.83 0.21 11.30
N GLN A 94 66.89 1.17 10.37
CA GLN A 94 67.93 1.27 9.33
C GLN A 94 68.03 0.07 8.37
N LYS A 95 67.03 -0.82 8.34
CA LYS A 95 67.12 -2.09 7.62
C LYS A 95 65.90 -2.42 6.76
N TYR A 96 64.70 -2.00 7.15
CA TYR A 96 63.47 -2.49 6.53
C TYR A 96 62.65 -1.35 5.91
N VAL A 97 62.25 -1.52 4.64
CA VAL A 97 61.34 -0.60 3.92
C VAL A 97 59.86 -0.94 4.17
N PHE A 98 59.57 -2.20 4.47
CA PHE A 98 58.24 -2.69 4.77
C PHE A 98 58.29 -3.66 5.95
N VAL A 99 57.45 -3.42 6.96
CA VAL A 99 57.43 -4.20 8.20
C VAL A 99 56.01 -4.57 8.57
N VAL A 100 55.73 -5.85 8.75
CA VAL A 100 54.44 -6.38 9.22
C VAL A 100 54.71 -7.28 10.41
N LEU A 101 54.25 -6.89 11.60
CA LEU A 101 54.56 -7.61 12.84
C LEU A 101 53.36 -7.68 13.79
N ASP A 102 53.12 -8.86 14.37
CA ASP A 102 52.10 -9.07 15.41
C ASP A 102 50.67 -8.67 15.00
N ASN A 103 50.29 -8.93 13.74
CA ASN A 103 48.93 -8.72 13.24
C ASN A 103 48.19 -10.07 13.22
N GLN A 104 47.55 -10.42 14.33
CA GLN A 104 47.04 -11.78 14.57
C GLN A 104 45.98 -12.27 13.57
N ASN A 105 45.19 -11.36 12.99
CA ASN A 105 44.09 -11.71 12.09
C ASN A 105 44.40 -11.43 10.61
N LEU A 106 45.61 -10.98 10.30
CA LEU A 106 46.01 -10.64 8.93
C LEU A 106 46.17 -11.92 8.11
N GLN A 107 45.31 -12.10 7.10
CA GLN A 107 45.27 -13.30 6.25
C GLN A 107 45.89 -13.05 4.88
N GLU A 108 45.81 -11.82 4.37
CA GLU A 108 46.37 -11.41 3.09
C GLU A 108 47.10 -10.06 3.23
N LEU A 109 48.12 -9.81 2.43
CA LEU A 109 48.69 -8.46 2.31
C LEU A 109 47.90 -7.67 1.27
N TRP A 110 48.02 -8.06 0.00
CA TRP A 110 47.23 -7.51 -1.10
C TRP A 110 46.77 -8.62 -2.02
N ASP A 111 45.66 -8.40 -2.73
CA ASP A 111 45.31 -9.21 -3.88
C ASP A 111 46.30 -8.94 -5.02
N TRP A 112 47.29 -9.82 -5.17
CA TRP A 112 48.34 -9.71 -6.19
C TRP A 112 47.82 -9.84 -7.62
N GLY A 113 46.59 -10.36 -7.81
CA GLY A 113 45.91 -10.34 -9.10
C GLY A 113 45.56 -8.93 -9.57
N THR A 114 45.23 -8.05 -8.64
CA THR A 114 44.89 -6.63 -8.92
C THR A 114 46.07 -5.70 -8.66
N LYS A 115 46.95 -6.03 -7.71
CA LYS A 115 48.07 -5.19 -7.23
C LYS A 115 49.39 -5.42 -7.99
N LYS A 116 49.35 -5.47 -9.32
CA LYS A 116 50.52 -5.82 -10.16
C LYS A 116 51.62 -4.76 -10.24
N GLU A 117 51.30 -3.51 -9.93
CA GLU A 117 52.18 -2.35 -10.11
C GLU A 117 52.89 -1.90 -8.82
N LEU A 118 52.75 -2.64 -7.71
CA LEU A 118 53.35 -2.25 -6.44
C LEU A 118 54.88 -2.46 -6.45
N GLU A 119 55.62 -1.35 -6.40
CA GLU A 119 57.07 -1.28 -6.33
C GLU A 119 57.54 -0.89 -4.92
N ILE A 120 58.28 -1.77 -4.24
CA ILE A 120 58.99 -1.44 -2.98
C ILE A 120 60.48 -1.33 -3.29
N LYS A 121 61.01 -0.10 -3.34
CA LYS A 121 62.42 0.13 -3.62
C LYS A 121 63.27 -0.27 -2.42
N ASN A 122 64.26 -1.12 -2.65
CA ASN A 122 65.33 -1.40 -1.71
C ASN A 122 66.67 -1.39 -2.46
N GLU A 123 67.73 -0.81 -1.89
CA GLU A 123 69.06 -0.73 -2.50
C GLU A 123 69.82 -2.08 -2.49
N ILE A 124 69.20 -3.16 -2.03
CA ILE A 124 69.75 -4.53 -2.11
C ILE A 124 68.61 -5.45 -2.58
N GLU A 125 68.70 -5.91 -3.84
CA GLU A 125 67.90 -7.00 -4.44
C GLU A 125 66.39 -6.89 -4.18
N GLY A 126 65.79 -5.85 -4.76
CA GLY A 126 64.38 -5.52 -4.60
C GLY A 126 63.48 -6.73 -4.75
N LEU A 127 62.74 -7.07 -3.69
CA LEU A 127 61.43 -7.71 -3.84
C LEU A 127 61.42 -8.95 -4.78
N GLN A 128 62.49 -9.75 -4.88
CA GLN A 128 62.60 -10.81 -5.92
C GLN A 128 61.59 -11.97 -5.77
N LYS A 129 60.61 -11.82 -4.87
CA LYS A 129 59.68 -12.80 -4.32
C LYS A 129 58.31 -12.19 -3.95
N ILE A 130 57.89 -11.06 -4.52
CA ILE A 130 56.62 -10.35 -4.13
C ILE A 130 55.40 -11.29 -4.10
N ALA A 131 55.38 -12.35 -4.92
CA ALA A 131 54.27 -13.30 -4.98
C ALA A 131 54.70 -14.78 -5.12
N ASN A 132 55.96 -15.14 -4.81
CA ASN A 132 56.42 -16.54 -4.78
C ASN A 132 57.78 -16.65 -4.07
N LEU A 133 57.76 -16.89 -2.75
CA LEU A 133 58.93 -16.77 -1.89
C LEU A 133 59.89 -17.98 -1.95
N GLY A 134 60.79 -18.06 -2.95
CA GLY A 134 62.02 -18.90 -2.89
C GLY A 134 63.23 -18.28 -2.16
N ASN A 135 63.76 -18.97 -1.13
CA ASN A 135 64.92 -18.65 -0.24
C ASN A 135 64.81 -17.39 0.64
N SER A 136 64.01 -17.44 1.70
CA SER A 136 63.95 -16.42 2.77
C SER A 136 64.54 -17.06 4.01
N THR A 137 65.25 -16.29 4.82
CA THR A 137 65.74 -16.84 6.09
C THR A 137 64.57 -17.06 7.05
N GLU A 138 64.68 -18.06 7.94
CA GLU A 138 63.66 -18.36 8.97
C GLU A 138 63.41 -17.16 9.92
N LEU A 139 64.37 -16.22 10.00
CA LEU A 139 64.23 -14.96 10.74
C LEU A 139 63.44 -13.87 9.99
N GLU A 140 63.29 -13.97 8.67
CA GLU A 140 62.59 -12.98 7.83
C GLU A 140 61.16 -13.40 7.48
N VAL A 141 60.95 -14.68 7.21
CA VAL A 141 59.62 -15.27 7.02
C VAL A 141 59.53 -16.52 7.88
N ALA A 142 58.94 -16.37 9.05
CA ALA A 142 58.75 -17.46 9.99
C ALA A 142 57.77 -18.49 9.41
N THR A 143 58.31 -19.63 8.95
CA THR A 143 57.53 -20.76 8.40
C THR A 143 56.62 -21.38 9.45
N ASN A 144 56.92 -21.17 10.73
CA ASN A 144 56.13 -21.64 11.86
C ASN A 144 54.99 -20.68 12.25
N SER A 145 54.81 -19.50 11.65
CA SER A 145 53.70 -18.59 11.99
C SER A 145 52.83 -18.19 10.79
N ASN A 146 53.26 -18.48 9.57
CA ASN A 146 52.54 -18.14 8.35
C ASN A 146 51.90 -19.41 7.77
N GLY A 147 50.61 -19.61 8.06
CA GLY A 147 49.84 -20.83 7.75
C GLY A 147 49.60 -21.07 6.25
N ASP A 148 49.26 -22.31 5.92
CA ASP A 148 49.02 -22.79 4.54
C ASP A 148 47.56 -23.24 4.42
N VAL A 149 46.84 -22.77 3.39
CA VAL A 149 45.41 -23.05 3.19
C VAL A 149 45.24 -23.90 1.94
N ASP A 150 44.74 -25.12 2.11
CA ASP A 150 44.39 -26.01 1.02
C ASP A 150 43.09 -25.55 0.33
N GLU A 151 42.88 -25.95 -0.93
CA GLU A 151 41.63 -25.68 -1.64
C GLU A 151 40.50 -26.62 -1.21
N LEU A 152 39.31 -26.07 -0.92
CA LEU A 152 38.09 -26.83 -0.64
C LEU A 152 37.13 -26.75 -1.85
N ILE A 153 36.80 -27.89 -2.44
CA ILE A 153 35.92 -27.93 -3.62
C ILE A 153 34.46 -28.07 -3.18
N VAL A 154 33.65 -27.06 -3.53
CA VAL A 154 32.20 -27.03 -3.32
C VAL A 154 31.49 -27.33 -4.64
N GLU A 155 30.51 -28.21 -4.60
CA GLU A 155 29.69 -28.59 -5.76
C GLU A 155 28.77 -27.44 -6.17
N PRO A 156 28.27 -27.43 -7.42
CA PRO A 156 27.29 -26.45 -7.87
C PRO A 156 26.06 -26.38 -6.94
N PRO A 157 25.68 -25.18 -6.45
CA PRO A 157 24.56 -25.03 -5.53
C PRO A 157 23.24 -25.54 -6.11
N LYS A 158 22.49 -26.29 -5.30
CA LYS A 158 21.19 -26.83 -5.68
C LYS A 158 20.09 -25.88 -5.21
N VAL A 159 19.67 -24.97 -6.07
CA VAL A 159 18.58 -24.02 -5.77
C VAL A 159 17.27 -24.80 -5.65
N ARG A 160 16.60 -24.71 -4.49
CA ARG A 160 15.39 -25.50 -4.18
C ARG A 160 14.12 -24.73 -4.41
N ASP A 161 14.10 -23.45 -4.03
CA ASP A 161 12.96 -22.57 -4.20
C ASP A 161 13.42 -21.09 -4.23
N SER A 162 12.47 -20.16 -4.11
CA SER A 162 12.75 -18.72 -4.09
C SER A 162 13.48 -18.21 -2.84
N ARG A 163 13.59 -19.02 -1.79
CA ARG A 163 14.18 -18.61 -0.50
C ARG A 163 15.20 -19.60 0.05
N GLY A 164 15.56 -20.63 -0.73
CA GLY A 164 16.32 -21.76 -0.27
C GLY A 164 17.26 -22.35 -1.33
N VAL A 165 18.50 -22.60 -0.90
CA VAL A 165 19.52 -23.32 -1.68
C VAL A 165 20.20 -24.35 -0.78
N VAL A 166 20.68 -25.44 -1.36
CA VAL A 166 21.50 -26.43 -0.66
C VAL A 166 22.91 -26.40 -1.23
N LEU A 167 23.88 -26.16 -0.36
CA LEU A 167 25.31 -26.27 -0.66
C LEU A 167 25.80 -27.67 -0.33
N GLU A 168 26.80 -28.14 -1.07
CA GLU A 168 27.30 -29.51 -0.97
C GLU A 168 28.81 -29.57 -1.22
N TRP A 169 29.58 -30.21 -0.35
CA TRP A 169 31.03 -30.36 -0.53
C TRP A 169 31.55 -31.68 0.06
N LYS A 170 32.77 -32.06 -0.31
CA LYS A 170 33.42 -33.27 0.24
C LYS A 170 34.04 -32.97 1.60
N PRO A 171 34.00 -33.92 2.57
CA PRO A 171 34.70 -33.76 3.83
C PRO A 171 36.20 -33.53 3.62
N PHE A 172 36.74 -32.49 4.25
CA PHE A 172 38.16 -32.20 4.30
C PHE A 172 38.87 -33.20 5.23
N ILE A 173 39.94 -33.81 4.71
CA ILE A 173 40.71 -34.83 5.42
C ILE A 173 42.02 -34.24 5.95
N MET A 174 42.20 -34.32 7.27
CA MET A 174 43.40 -33.88 7.97
C MET A 174 44.25 -35.05 8.46
N LYS A 175 45.55 -34.81 8.71
CA LYS A 175 46.44 -35.80 9.34
C LYS A 175 45.93 -36.23 10.72
N ASP A 176 45.38 -35.29 11.49
CA ASP A 176 44.67 -35.54 12.75
C ASP A 176 43.27 -34.92 12.66
N GLN A 177 42.27 -35.76 12.38
CA GLN A 177 40.91 -35.30 12.13
C GLN A 177 40.26 -34.63 13.34
N ARG A 178 40.74 -34.91 14.57
CA ARG A 178 40.21 -34.31 15.81
C ARG A 178 40.46 -32.81 15.92
N LYS A 179 41.34 -32.29 15.06
CA LYS A 179 41.68 -30.86 14.98
C LYS A 179 40.72 -30.07 14.10
N LEU A 180 39.95 -30.77 13.25
CA LEU A 180 38.85 -30.18 12.49
C LEU A 180 37.62 -30.17 13.39
N LEU A 181 37.09 -28.97 13.67
CA LEU A 181 35.89 -28.76 14.48
C LEU A 181 34.63 -28.72 13.62
N GLY A 182 34.75 -28.30 12.35
CA GLY A 182 33.62 -28.16 11.45
C GLY A 182 33.95 -27.32 10.23
N TYR A 183 32.93 -26.70 9.66
CA TYR A 183 33.01 -25.76 8.55
C TYR A 183 32.21 -24.51 8.88
N ILE A 184 32.53 -23.42 8.19
CA ILE A 184 31.82 -22.17 8.27
C ILE A 184 31.41 -21.79 6.85
N VAL A 185 30.12 -21.59 6.65
CA VAL A 185 29.56 -21.14 5.38
C VAL A 185 29.32 -19.64 5.46
N TYR A 186 29.90 -18.91 4.52
CA TYR A 186 29.69 -17.48 4.37
C TYR A 186 28.78 -17.22 3.18
N SER A 187 27.80 -16.33 3.32
CA SER A 187 26.95 -15.89 2.21
C SER A 187 26.58 -14.41 2.30
N ILE A 188 26.48 -13.72 1.17
CA ILE A 188 26.11 -12.29 1.10
C ILE A 188 25.36 -11.99 -0.19
N GLU A 189 24.47 -10.99 -0.17
CA GLU A 189 23.81 -10.49 -1.37
C GLU A 189 24.85 -9.82 -2.30
N ALA A 190 24.92 -10.28 -3.54
CA ALA A 190 25.92 -9.85 -4.51
C ALA A 190 25.25 -9.55 -5.87
N PRO A 191 24.77 -8.32 -6.10
CA PRO A 191 24.12 -7.95 -7.37
C PRO A 191 25.03 -8.15 -8.59
N ILE A 192 26.35 -8.04 -8.39
CA ILE A 192 27.40 -8.24 -9.38
C ILE A 192 28.44 -9.22 -8.84
N LYS A 193 29.14 -9.93 -9.75
CA LYS A 193 30.12 -10.96 -9.41
C LYS A 193 31.54 -10.41 -9.20
N ASN A 194 31.66 -9.38 -8.37
CA ASN A 194 32.94 -8.73 -8.06
C ASN A 194 33.28 -8.81 -6.57
N VAL A 195 32.64 -9.71 -5.83
CA VAL A 195 32.88 -9.88 -4.40
C VAL A 195 34.27 -10.47 -4.22
N THR A 196 35.07 -9.82 -3.38
CA THR A 196 36.37 -10.32 -2.94
C THR A 196 36.28 -10.76 -1.48
N LEU A 197 37.23 -11.58 -1.04
CA LEU A 197 37.16 -12.25 0.26
C LEU A 197 37.38 -11.32 1.47
N TYR A 198 38.11 -10.23 1.25
CA TYR A 198 38.64 -9.37 2.32
C TYR A 198 38.32 -7.88 2.15
N ASP A 199 37.66 -7.45 1.07
CA ASP A 199 37.32 -6.05 0.86
C ASP A 199 36.30 -5.59 1.92
N GLY A 200 36.65 -4.53 2.64
CA GLY A 200 35.86 -3.97 3.74
C GLY A 200 35.72 -4.83 5.01
N ARG A 201 36.48 -5.92 5.14
CA ARG A 201 36.31 -6.90 6.22
C ARG A 201 37.21 -6.68 7.44
N ASP A 202 36.58 -6.58 8.60
CA ASP A 202 37.25 -6.52 9.90
C ASP A 202 37.19 -7.89 10.61
N ALA A 203 38.22 -8.24 11.37
CA ALA A 203 38.27 -9.45 12.20
C ALA A 203 37.12 -9.56 13.22
N CYS A 204 36.53 -8.44 13.61
CA CYS A 204 35.41 -8.39 14.57
C CYS A 204 34.00 -8.52 13.94
N GLY A 205 33.90 -8.70 12.62
CA GLY A 205 32.61 -8.80 11.91
C GLY A 205 31.96 -7.43 11.60
N GLY A 206 30.79 -7.46 10.95
CA GLY A 206 30.09 -6.24 10.49
C GLY A 206 30.23 -5.95 8.98
N ASP A 207 30.79 -6.90 8.25
CA ASP A 207 31.02 -6.92 6.80
C ASP A 207 29.76 -7.29 5.98
N GLY A 208 28.63 -7.55 6.64
CA GLY A 208 27.36 -7.92 6.01
C GLY A 208 27.28 -9.39 5.56
N TRP A 209 28.32 -10.18 5.79
CA TRP A 209 28.29 -11.61 5.51
C TRP A 209 27.43 -12.34 6.55
N ARG A 210 26.52 -13.16 6.07
CA ARG A 210 25.85 -14.17 6.89
C ARG A 210 26.81 -15.34 7.09
N VAL A 211 26.92 -15.80 8.34
CA VAL A 211 27.84 -16.86 8.77
C VAL A 211 27.03 -17.98 9.41
N ASP A 212 27.16 -19.19 8.87
CA ASP A 212 26.52 -20.40 9.40
C ASP A 212 27.60 -21.44 9.77
N ASP A 213 27.62 -21.87 11.03
CA ASP A 213 28.51 -22.94 11.50
C ASP A 213 27.93 -24.33 11.14
N VAL A 214 28.74 -25.18 10.55
CA VAL A 214 28.35 -26.52 10.06
C VAL A 214 29.21 -27.58 10.75
N PRO A 215 28.62 -28.44 11.60
CA PRO A 215 29.34 -29.52 12.25
C PRO A 215 29.75 -30.61 11.26
N ILE A 216 30.75 -31.40 11.63
CA ILE A 216 31.15 -32.58 10.85
C ILE A 216 30.13 -33.71 11.13
N PRO A 217 29.43 -34.23 10.12
CA PRO A 217 28.55 -35.38 10.31
C PRO A 217 29.35 -36.66 10.57
N ASP A 218 28.81 -37.57 11.39
CA ASP A 218 29.53 -38.77 11.86
C ASP A 218 29.78 -39.81 10.74
N ASP A 219 28.91 -39.91 9.72
CA ASP A 219 28.97 -40.94 8.67
C ASP A 219 28.45 -40.43 7.31
N GLU A 220 29.03 -39.35 6.77
CA GLU A 220 28.72 -38.92 5.41
C GLU A 220 29.98 -38.71 4.55
N ASN A 221 29.98 -39.34 3.36
CA ASN A 221 30.97 -39.07 2.31
C ASN A 221 30.82 -37.67 1.69
N LYS A 222 29.82 -36.90 2.12
CA LYS A 222 29.45 -35.61 1.57
C LYS A 222 28.75 -34.77 2.63
N ILE A 223 29.09 -33.49 2.72
CA ILE A 223 28.48 -32.56 3.66
C ILE A 223 27.46 -31.72 2.91
N THR A 224 26.27 -31.57 3.48
CA THR A 224 25.18 -30.77 2.91
C THR A 224 24.78 -29.67 3.89
N HIS A 225 24.55 -28.45 3.40
CA HIS A 225 24.07 -27.35 4.23
C HIS A 225 22.95 -26.56 3.53
N PRO A 226 21.72 -26.53 4.08
CA PRO A 226 20.64 -25.73 3.55
C PRO A 226 20.73 -24.26 4.01
N LEU A 227 20.90 -23.34 3.07
CA LEU A 227 20.70 -21.91 3.30
C LEU A 227 19.23 -21.56 3.07
N THR A 228 18.57 -21.02 4.08
CA THR A 228 17.13 -20.66 4.08
C THR A 228 16.93 -19.16 4.33
N ALA A 229 15.68 -18.68 4.24
CA ALA A 229 15.32 -17.27 4.47
C ALA A 229 16.03 -16.28 3.54
N LEU A 230 16.35 -16.71 2.31
CA LEU A 230 16.95 -15.87 1.29
C LEU A 230 15.88 -15.00 0.58
N LYS A 231 16.30 -13.90 -0.03
CA LYS A 231 15.41 -13.07 -0.86
C LYS A 231 15.15 -13.75 -2.21
N PRO A 232 13.92 -13.71 -2.74
CA PRO A 232 13.61 -14.17 -4.08
C PRO A 232 14.38 -13.42 -5.18
N TYR A 233 14.65 -14.12 -6.28
CA TYR A 233 15.31 -13.57 -7.46
C TYR A 233 16.53 -12.70 -7.16
N THR A 234 17.35 -13.15 -6.21
CA THR A 234 18.49 -12.40 -5.68
C THR A 234 19.75 -13.22 -5.86
N GLN A 235 20.81 -12.60 -6.38
CA GLN A 235 22.11 -13.23 -6.52
C GLN A 235 22.87 -13.14 -5.21
N TYR A 236 23.46 -14.25 -4.78
CA TYR A 236 24.28 -14.37 -3.60
C TYR A 236 25.68 -14.85 -3.98
N ALA A 237 26.69 -14.31 -3.30
CA ALA A 237 28.03 -14.87 -3.25
C ALA A 237 28.13 -15.77 -2.02
N TYR A 238 28.92 -16.85 -2.11
CA TYR A 238 29.18 -17.73 -0.98
C TYR A 238 30.56 -18.36 -1.07
N TYR A 239 31.09 -18.78 0.07
CA TYR A 239 32.26 -19.65 0.13
C TYR A 239 32.25 -20.44 1.45
N VAL A 240 33.03 -21.51 1.52
CA VAL A 240 33.09 -22.41 2.67
C VAL A 240 34.52 -22.48 3.18
N LYS A 241 34.70 -22.42 4.50
CA LYS A 241 36.00 -22.52 5.16
C LYS A 241 35.97 -23.58 6.25
N THR A 242 37.07 -24.29 6.46
CA THR A 242 37.21 -25.21 7.59
C THR A 242 37.36 -24.44 8.90
N TYR A 243 36.75 -24.94 9.97
CA TYR A 243 36.95 -24.46 11.34
C TYR A 243 37.84 -25.45 12.09
N THR A 244 39.03 -25.01 12.50
CA THR A 244 40.04 -25.84 13.17
C THR A 244 40.40 -25.29 14.54
N ILE A 245 41.04 -26.11 15.38
CA ILE A 245 41.62 -25.64 16.65
C ILE A 245 42.73 -24.60 16.41
N ALA A 246 42.92 -23.68 17.35
CA ALA A 246 43.89 -22.58 17.23
C ALA A 246 45.36 -23.01 17.06
N THR A 247 45.72 -24.24 17.44
CA THR A 247 47.08 -24.78 17.27
C THR A 247 47.33 -25.36 15.89
N GLU A 248 46.29 -25.54 15.08
CA GLU A 248 46.39 -26.10 13.74
C GLU A 248 46.51 -24.98 12.70
N LYS A 249 47.52 -25.09 11.85
CA LYS A 249 47.90 -24.05 10.87
C LYS A 249 47.43 -24.37 9.47
N ARG A 250 46.94 -25.60 9.27
CA ARG A 250 46.44 -26.09 8.00
C ARG A 250 44.92 -26.12 8.05
N GLY A 251 44.29 -25.46 7.08
CA GLY A 251 42.85 -25.51 6.86
C GLY A 251 42.56 -25.58 5.37
N ALA A 252 41.28 -25.57 5.01
CA ALA A 252 40.87 -25.45 3.62
C ALA A 252 39.80 -24.39 3.43
N GLN A 253 39.78 -23.80 2.24
CA GLN A 253 38.81 -22.78 1.85
C GLN A 253 38.42 -22.94 0.38
N SER A 254 37.14 -22.71 0.08
CA SER A 254 36.67 -22.70 -1.30
C SER A 254 36.88 -21.34 -1.96
N GLU A 255 36.90 -21.35 -3.28
CA GLU A 255 36.66 -20.16 -4.08
C GLU A 255 35.28 -19.56 -3.82
N ILE A 256 35.10 -18.28 -4.18
CA ILE A 256 33.81 -17.60 -4.09
C ILE A 256 32.90 -18.11 -5.22
N GLY A 257 31.89 -18.88 -4.83
CA GLY A 257 30.81 -19.31 -5.70
C GLY A 257 29.67 -18.29 -5.73
N TYR A 258 28.83 -18.40 -6.75
CA TYR A 258 27.62 -17.56 -6.90
C TYR A 258 26.41 -18.42 -7.25
N PHE A 259 25.26 -18.08 -6.68
CA PHE A 259 23.97 -18.63 -7.09
C PHE A 259 22.90 -17.54 -7.11
N MET A 260 21.81 -17.79 -7.81
CA MET A 260 20.64 -16.92 -7.80
C MET A 260 19.43 -17.72 -7.34
N THR A 261 18.70 -17.20 -6.36
CA THR A 261 17.44 -17.82 -5.90
C THR A 261 16.38 -17.77 -6.99
N LEU A 262 15.39 -18.66 -6.92
CA LEU A 262 14.30 -18.65 -7.89
C LEU A 262 13.42 -17.40 -7.75
N PRO A 263 12.72 -16.99 -8.83
CA PRO A 263 11.69 -15.97 -8.76
C PRO A 263 10.57 -16.31 -7.78
N SER A 264 9.85 -15.28 -7.33
CA SER A 264 8.62 -15.44 -6.52
C SER A 264 7.57 -14.44 -6.97
N THR A 265 6.39 -14.46 -6.35
CA THR A 265 5.31 -13.53 -6.66
C THR A 265 5.78 -12.09 -6.46
N PRO A 266 5.65 -11.19 -7.47
CA PRO A 266 5.92 -9.78 -7.27
C PRO A 266 5.01 -9.20 -6.18
N THR A 267 5.50 -8.21 -5.45
CA THR A 267 4.64 -7.38 -4.58
C THR A 267 3.69 -6.53 -5.44
N LEU A 268 2.64 -5.95 -4.84
CA LEU A 268 1.70 -5.10 -5.58
C LEU A 268 2.38 -3.81 -6.09
N PRO A 269 1.94 -3.26 -7.24
CA PRO A 269 2.35 -1.92 -7.68
C PRO A 269 2.01 -0.87 -6.62
N ILE A 270 2.90 0.10 -6.41
CA ILE A 270 2.71 1.15 -5.40
C ILE A 270 2.30 2.48 -6.04
N GLY A 271 1.74 3.39 -5.25
CA GLY A 271 1.39 4.74 -5.72
C GLY A 271 0.36 4.74 -6.86
N LEU A 272 -0.62 3.82 -6.81
CA LEU A 272 -1.74 3.81 -7.76
C LEU A 272 -2.56 5.09 -7.61
N ASP A 273 -2.69 5.82 -8.71
CA ASP A 273 -3.51 7.01 -8.83
C ASP A 273 -4.42 6.94 -10.06
N VAL A 274 -5.63 7.46 -9.91
CA VAL A 274 -6.65 7.43 -10.96
C VAL A 274 -7.33 8.79 -11.00
N THR A 275 -7.22 9.45 -12.14
CA THR A 275 -7.78 10.78 -12.39
C THR A 275 -8.80 10.70 -13.53
N SER A 276 -9.75 11.64 -13.54
CA SER A 276 -10.77 11.75 -14.57
C SER A 276 -10.72 13.13 -15.18
N ASP A 277 -10.37 13.20 -16.46
CA ASP A 277 -10.30 14.44 -17.24
C ASP A 277 -11.52 14.61 -18.17
N SER A 278 -12.35 13.57 -18.33
CA SER A 278 -13.55 13.54 -19.19
C SER A 278 -14.70 12.78 -18.53
N PHE A 279 -15.91 12.94 -19.07
CA PHE A 279 -17.10 12.25 -18.60
C PHE A 279 -17.10 10.74 -18.90
N ASP A 280 -16.26 10.27 -19.82
CA ASP A 280 -16.27 8.87 -20.30
C ASP A 280 -14.91 8.17 -20.19
N SER A 281 -13.94 8.78 -19.49
CA SER A 281 -12.58 8.23 -19.41
C SER A 281 -11.90 8.43 -18.07
N LEU A 282 -10.92 7.56 -17.82
CA LEU A 282 -10.05 7.58 -16.66
C LEU A 282 -8.59 7.43 -17.09
N LYS A 283 -7.71 8.20 -16.45
CA LYS A 283 -6.25 8.06 -16.52
C LYS A 283 -5.75 7.35 -15.28
N VAL A 284 -5.10 6.21 -15.47
CA VAL A 284 -4.57 5.34 -14.41
C VAL A 284 -3.04 5.44 -14.43
N THR A 285 -2.42 5.72 -13.29
CA THR A 285 -0.95 5.81 -13.16
C THR A 285 -0.47 5.06 -11.92
N TRP A 286 0.72 4.49 -11.95
CA TRP A 286 1.29 3.73 -10.83
C TRP A 286 2.83 3.77 -10.84
N LYS A 287 3.45 3.20 -9.81
CA LYS A 287 4.89 2.93 -9.74
C LYS A 287 5.16 1.41 -9.69
N PRO A 288 6.36 0.96 -10.09
CA PRO A 288 6.74 -0.44 -9.98
C PRO A 288 6.66 -0.98 -8.54
N PRO A 289 6.48 -2.30 -8.37
CA PRO A 289 6.46 -2.93 -7.05
C PRO A 289 7.81 -2.80 -6.35
N LEU A 290 7.80 -2.64 -5.02
CA LEU A 290 9.02 -2.51 -4.21
C LEU A 290 9.93 -3.74 -4.31
N GLN A 291 9.31 -4.92 -4.36
CA GLN A 291 9.99 -6.20 -4.57
C GLN A 291 9.41 -6.87 -5.81
N PRO A 292 10.07 -6.72 -6.98
CA PRO A 292 9.66 -7.37 -8.22
C PRO A 292 9.73 -8.90 -8.19
N ASN A 293 10.64 -9.45 -7.38
CA ASN A 293 10.86 -10.90 -7.20
C ASN A 293 11.03 -11.67 -8.53
N GLY A 294 11.54 -10.99 -9.55
CA GLY A 294 11.61 -11.48 -10.92
C GLY A 294 11.75 -10.33 -11.91
N ASN A 295 12.08 -10.64 -13.15
CA ASN A 295 12.07 -9.66 -14.23
C ASN A 295 10.62 -9.29 -14.60
N LEU A 296 10.23 -8.02 -14.46
CA LEU A 296 8.88 -7.56 -14.81
C LEU A 296 8.68 -7.54 -16.32
N THR A 297 7.56 -8.09 -16.78
CA THR A 297 7.23 -8.14 -18.22
C THR A 297 6.10 -7.18 -18.59
N HIS A 298 5.04 -7.13 -17.79
CA HIS A 298 3.88 -6.27 -18.02
C HIS A 298 3.08 -6.04 -16.75
N TYR A 299 2.20 -5.06 -16.80
CA TYR A 299 1.14 -4.85 -15.82
C TYR A 299 -0.20 -5.29 -16.40
N ILE A 300 -1.12 -5.68 -15.53
CA ILE A 300 -2.52 -5.90 -15.88
C ILE A 300 -3.34 -4.80 -15.21
N VAL A 301 -3.99 -3.97 -16.01
CA VAL A 301 -4.91 -2.93 -15.56
C VAL A 301 -6.32 -3.41 -15.84
N SER A 302 -7.10 -3.65 -14.79
CA SER A 302 -8.49 -4.06 -14.91
C SER A 302 -9.40 -3.11 -14.15
N GLY A 303 -10.66 -3.05 -14.56
CA GLY A 303 -11.65 -2.19 -13.95
C GLY A 303 -13.05 -2.76 -14.06
N LYS A 304 -13.88 -2.47 -13.07
CA LYS A 304 -15.29 -2.87 -13.06
C LYS A 304 -16.15 -1.73 -12.56
N LYS A 305 -17.29 -1.52 -13.24
CA LYS A 305 -18.34 -0.59 -12.81
C LYS A 305 -18.84 -1.02 -11.43
N LEU A 306 -18.82 -0.09 -10.47
CA LEU A 306 -19.39 -0.30 -9.15
C LEU A 306 -20.88 0.03 -9.19
N THR A 307 -21.71 -0.99 -8.97
CA THR A 307 -23.14 -0.78 -8.76
C THR A 307 -23.34 -0.11 -7.42
N MET A 308 -23.93 1.10 -7.42
CA MET A 308 -24.39 1.71 -6.18
C MET A 308 -25.46 0.80 -5.57
N GLN A 309 -25.25 0.38 -4.32
CA GLN A 309 -26.25 -0.37 -3.56
C GLN A 309 -27.37 0.64 -3.25
N MET A 310 -28.39 0.64 -4.09
CA MET A 310 -29.51 1.58 -4.04
C MET A 310 -30.21 1.43 -2.69
N ASP A 311 -30.15 2.45 -1.85
CA ASP A 311 -31.17 2.62 -0.82
C ASP A 311 -32.46 2.98 -1.55
N TYR A 312 -33.41 2.04 -1.61
CA TYR A 312 -34.74 2.22 -2.23
C TYR A 312 -35.64 3.16 -1.40
N GLY A 313 -35.04 4.11 -0.68
CA GLY A 313 -35.75 5.17 -0.01
C GLY A 313 -36.65 5.92 -0.99
N ASN A 314 -37.85 6.27 -0.54
CA ASN A 314 -38.74 7.11 -1.33
C ASN A 314 -38.22 8.55 -1.32
N TYR A 315 -37.44 8.93 -2.33
CA TYR A 315 -36.85 10.27 -2.51
C TYR A 315 -37.89 11.38 -2.65
N CYS A 316 -39.18 11.06 -2.82
CA CYS A 316 -40.26 12.05 -2.77
C CYS A 316 -40.69 12.45 -1.35
N VAL A 317 -40.36 11.63 -0.34
CA VAL A 317 -40.74 11.87 1.07
C VAL A 317 -39.55 12.38 1.88
N SER A 318 -38.35 11.91 1.54
CA SER A 318 -37.10 12.29 2.20
C SER A 318 -36.14 12.94 1.20
N PRO A 319 -36.31 14.23 0.86
CA PRO A 319 -35.30 14.94 0.10
C PRO A 319 -34.00 14.93 0.92
N THR A 320 -32.89 14.56 0.29
CA THR A 320 -31.57 14.52 0.92
C THR A 320 -31.31 15.87 1.59
N LYS A 321 -31.08 15.87 2.90
CA LYS A 321 -30.51 17.04 3.57
C LYS A 321 -29.17 17.26 2.89
N SER A 322 -29.04 18.35 2.13
CA SER A 322 -27.82 18.69 1.41
C SER A 322 -26.63 18.60 2.37
N SER A 323 -25.79 17.58 2.21
CA SER A 323 -24.41 17.74 2.63
C SER A 323 -23.88 18.75 1.64
N LYS A 324 -23.65 19.99 2.10
CA LYS A 324 -22.87 20.95 1.31
C LYS A 324 -21.51 20.29 1.09
N HIS A 325 -21.35 19.58 -0.02
CA HIS A 325 -20.05 19.37 -0.61
C HIS A 325 -19.59 20.77 -1.02
N THR A 326 -19.02 21.45 -0.04
CA THR A 326 -18.11 22.55 -0.27
C THR A 326 -17.12 21.99 -1.27
N THR A 327 -17.16 22.49 -2.50
CA THR A 327 -16.03 22.42 -3.40
C THR A 327 -14.86 23.00 -2.62
N VAL A 328 -14.07 22.12 -2.01
CA VAL A 328 -12.72 22.47 -1.57
C VAL A 328 -11.98 22.73 -2.86
N HIS A 329 -12.12 23.95 -3.37
CA HIS A 329 -11.11 24.50 -4.25
C HIS A 329 -9.78 24.30 -3.54
N PRO A 330 -8.81 23.59 -4.13
CA PRO A 330 -7.47 23.59 -3.58
C PRO A 330 -7.03 25.05 -3.53
N SER A 331 -6.88 25.57 -2.31
CA SER A 331 -6.25 26.87 -2.10
C SER A 331 -4.90 26.84 -2.82
N PRO A 332 -4.54 27.88 -3.58
CA PRO A 332 -3.23 27.95 -4.20
C PRO A 332 -2.15 27.76 -3.13
N PRO A 333 -1.04 27.08 -3.45
CA PRO A 333 0.03 26.79 -2.50
C PRO A 333 0.50 28.11 -1.90
N VAL A 334 0.36 28.23 -0.59
CA VAL A 334 0.95 29.32 0.20
C VAL A 334 2.46 29.22 -0.02
N ALA A 335 3.03 30.25 -0.63
CA ALA A 335 4.47 30.36 -0.79
C ALA A 335 5.14 30.30 0.59
N PRO A 336 6.26 29.58 0.74
CA PRO A 336 6.98 29.55 2.01
C PRO A 336 7.42 30.97 2.39
N PRO A 337 7.39 31.32 3.70
CA PRO A 337 7.80 32.64 4.14
C PRO A 337 9.28 32.85 3.80
N VAL A 338 9.55 33.96 3.11
CA VAL A 338 10.89 34.48 2.87
C VAL A 338 11.51 34.80 4.23
N SER A 339 12.50 34.02 4.63
CA SER A 339 13.34 34.33 5.79
C SER A 339 14.31 35.44 5.40
N THR A 340 14.06 36.62 5.95
CA THR A 340 15.00 37.73 6.00
C THR A 340 16.30 37.29 6.66
N THR A 341 17.40 37.49 5.95
CA THR A 341 18.77 37.20 6.38
C THR A 341 19.16 38.18 7.48
N THR A 342 19.37 37.67 8.69
CA THR A 342 20.21 38.32 9.70
C THR A 342 21.35 37.37 10.03
N ASN A 343 22.56 37.78 9.64
CA ASN A 343 23.83 37.13 9.96
C ASN A 343 23.96 36.95 11.48
N ASN A 344 24.18 35.71 11.91
CA ASN A 344 24.95 35.41 13.10
C ASN A 344 25.61 34.03 12.94
N ASP A 345 26.92 34.04 13.06
CA ASP A 345 27.84 32.91 12.99
C ASP A 345 27.52 31.85 14.06
N THR A 346 27.02 30.71 13.62
CA THR A 346 27.16 29.45 14.36
C THR A 346 27.22 28.29 13.37
N CYS A 347 28.40 27.69 13.21
CA CYS A 347 28.60 26.49 12.41
C CYS A 347 27.91 25.29 13.08
N SER A 348 26.82 24.82 12.48
CA SER A 348 26.21 23.52 12.77
C SER A 348 26.51 22.57 11.61
N CYS A 349 27.26 21.51 11.87
CA CYS A 349 27.60 20.50 10.87
C CYS A 349 26.35 19.73 10.43
N TYR A 350 25.94 19.84 9.17
CA TYR A 350 25.00 18.90 8.56
C TYR A 350 25.78 17.66 8.10
N GLU A 351 25.59 16.53 8.79
CA GLU A 351 25.97 15.23 8.25
C GLU A 351 25.07 14.89 7.05
N ASN A 352 25.54 15.16 5.84
CA ASN A 352 24.97 14.55 4.64
C ASN A 352 25.48 13.09 4.54
N LYS A 353 24.85 12.19 5.29
CA LYS A 353 24.80 10.77 4.91
C LYS A 353 23.65 10.59 3.91
N PRO A 354 23.79 9.71 2.90
CA PRO A 354 22.64 9.24 2.16
C PRO A 354 21.79 8.41 3.13
N SER A 355 20.84 9.07 3.80
CA SER A 355 19.78 8.37 4.50
C SER A 355 19.03 7.54 3.45
N THR A 356 19.08 6.23 3.61
CA THR A 356 17.97 5.33 3.29
C THR A 356 16.64 6.07 3.49
N PRO A 357 15.64 5.92 2.60
CA PRO A 357 14.41 6.70 2.68
C PRO A 357 13.91 6.64 4.12
N SER A 358 13.93 7.77 4.81
CA SER A 358 13.49 7.84 6.20
C SER A 358 12.02 7.48 6.15
N ILE A 359 11.71 6.22 6.42
CA ILE A 359 10.36 5.78 6.67
C ILE A 359 9.92 6.67 7.82
N ASN A 360 8.86 7.45 7.61
CA ASN A 360 8.30 8.31 8.63
C ASN A 360 8.04 7.42 9.86
N GLU A 361 8.81 7.61 10.94
CA GLU A 361 8.74 6.75 12.12
C GLU A 361 7.31 6.67 12.65
N GLY A 362 6.52 7.74 12.47
CA GLY A 362 5.10 7.75 12.81
C GLY A 362 4.22 6.85 11.91
N GLU A 363 4.55 6.74 10.62
CA GLU A 363 3.82 5.88 9.67
C GLU A 363 4.18 4.40 9.90
N GLU A 364 5.45 4.10 10.17
CA GLU A 364 5.90 2.75 10.53
C GLU A 364 5.33 2.30 11.87
N HIS A 365 5.34 3.17 12.88
CA HIS A 365 4.76 2.88 14.19
C HIS A 365 3.24 2.65 14.09
N SER A 366 2.56 3.38 13.19
CA SER A 366 1.13 3.16 12.92
C SER A 366 0.88 1.81 12.23
N ARG A 367 1.75 1.41 11.28
CA ARG A 367 1.67 0.10 10.61
C ARG A 367 1.90 -1.06 11.59
N ILE A 368 2.93 -0.96 12.43
CA ILE A 368 3.24 -1.95 13.47
C ILE A 368 2.07 -2.08 14.46
N LYS A 369 1.54 -0.95 14.93
CA LYS A 369 0.41 -0.96 15.88
C LYS A 369 -0.84 -1.62 15.29
N PHE A 370 -1.14 -1.35 14.02
CA PHE A 370 -2.25 -1.99 13.32
C PHE A 370 -2.05 -3.51 13.16
N GLU A 371 -0.84 -3.94 12.81
CA GLU A 371 -0.50 -5.37 12.70
C GLU A 371 -0.59 -6.09 14.07
N ASP A 372 -0.18 -5.45 15.16
CA ASP A 372 -0.30 -5.97 16.53
C ASP A 372 -1.76 -6.06 17.01
N GLU A 373 -2.58 -5.04 16.74
CA GLU A 373 -4.01 -5.05 17.07
C GLU A 373 -4.74 -6.17 16.31
N LEU A 374 -4.39 -6.39 15.04
CA LEU A 374 -4.91 -7.49 14.23
C LEU A 374 -4.48 -8.85 14.81
N HIS A 375 -3.21 -9.04 15.15
CA HIS A 375 -2.73 -10.29 15.74
C HIS A 375 -3.41 -10.60 17.07
N ASN A 376 -3.64 -9.60 17.92
CA ASN A 376 -4.33 -9.77 19.20
C ASN A 376 -5.82 -10.14 19.03
N ALA A 377 -6.47 -9.63 17.98
CA ALA A 377 -7.86 -9.98 17.66
C ALA A 377 -8.00 -11.40 17.09
N VAL A 378 -7.02 -11.85 16.28
CA VAL A 378 -7.06 -13.17 15.62
C VAL A 378 -6.53 -14.29 16.51
N TYR A 379 -5.49 -14.03 17.31
CA TYR A 379 -4.89 -15.02 18.20
C TYR A 379 -5.42 -14.89 19.64
N VAL A 380 -6.66 -15.35 19.86
CA VAL A 380 -7.19 -15.48 21.22
C VAL A 380 -6.58 -16.71 21.89
N LYS A 381 -5.67 -16.51 22.86
CA LYS A 381 -5.20 -17.59 23.74
C LYS A 381 -6.39 -18.19 24.49
N LYS A 382 -6.76 -19.43 24.17
CA LYS A 382 -7.72 -20.23 24.95
C LYS A 382 -7.15 -20.38 26.37
N LYS A 383 -7.75 -19.74 27.37
CA LYS A 383 -7.49 -20.06 28.78
C LYS A 383 -7.97 -21.49 29.04
N GLU A 384 -7.13 -22.25 29.70
CA GLU A 384 -7.21 -23.69 29.91
C GLU A 384 -8.54 -24.16 30.52
N ILE A 385 -9.06 -25.29 30.02
CA ILE A 385 -10.04 -26.15 30.73
C ILE A 385 -9.36 -27.53 30.89
N PRO A 386 -9.41 -28.17 32.07
CA PRO A 386 -8.64 -29.39 32.34
C PRO A 386 -9.12 -30.63 31.58
N GLU A 387 -8.17 -31.55 31.40
CA GLU A 387 -8.21 -32.76 30.59
C GLU A 387 -9.41 -33.70 30.83
N SER A 388 -10.03 -34.14 29.73
CA SER A 388 -10.68 -35.44 29.63
C SER A 388 -10.56 -35.92 28.18
N ARG A 389 -9.73 -36.95 27.98
CA ARG A 389 -9.54 -37.64 26.70
C ARG A 389 -10.87 -38.20 26.20
N ARG A 390 -11.42 -37.64 25.12
CA ARG A 390 -12.36 -38.36 24.25
C ARG A 390 -11.99 -38.19 22.78
N LYS A 391 -12.04 -39.34 22.11
CA LYS A 391 -11.70 -39.60 20.70
C LYS A 391 -12.28 -38.53 19.76
N ARG A 392 -11.48 -38.15 18.77
CA ARG A 392 -11.88 -37.33 17.63
C ARG A 392 -12.92 -38.10 16.81
N ASP A 393 -14.18 -37.69 16.92
CA ASP A 393 -15.24 -38.04 15.98
C ASP A 393 -15.20 -37.03 14.82
N THR A 394 -15.29 -37.55 13.59
CA THR A 394 -15.35 -36.76 12.37
C THR A 394 -16.80 -36.43 12.06
N SER A 395 -17.26 -35.26 12.46
CA SER A 395 -18.50 -34.68 11.94
C SER A 395 -18.34 -33.19 11.71
N ILE A 396 -18.69 -32.82 10.49
CA ILE A 396 -18.77 -31.47 9.94
C ILE A 396 -19.93 -30.76 10.64
N GLU A 397 -19.64 -29.70 11.39
CA GLU A 397 -20.66 -28.72 11.77
C GLU A 397 -20.26 -27.33 11.28
N THR A 398 -20.93 -26.94 10.21
CA THR A 398 -20.94 -25.64 9.54
C THR A 398 -21.59 -24.60 10.44
N PHE A 399 -20.83 -23.59 10.88
CA PHE A 399 -21.40 -22.34 11.39
C PHE A 399 -21.47 -21.28 10.27
N PRO A 400 -22.54 -20.48 10.17
CA PRO A 400 -22.78 -19.60 9.03
C PRO A 400 -21.95 -18.32 9.14
N ASN A 401 -21.01 -18.14 8.21
CA ASN A 401 -20.29 -16.89 7.99
C ASN A 401 -21.03 -16.05 6.93
N ASP A 402 -22.04 -15.29 7.33
CA ASP A 402 -22.67 -14.27 6.49
C ASP A 402 -22.61 -12.92 7.20
N PHE A 403 -21.49 -12.20 7.05
CA PHE A 403 -21.50 -10.75 6.75
C PHE A 403 -20.13 -10.11 6.47
N GLU A 404 -18.99 -10.75 6.80
CA GLU A 404 -17.65 -10.17 6.57
C GLU A 404 -16.86 -10.81 5.40
N SER A 405 -17.43 -11.82 4.74
CA SER A 405 -16.77 -12.60 3.70
C SER A 405 -16.94 -12.06 2.27
N GLN A 406 -17.66 -10.95 2.07
CA GLN A 406 -17.96 -10.44 0.72
C GLN A 406 -17.04 -9.32 0.20
N MET A 407 -16.16 -8.71 1.00
CA MET A 407 -15.26 -7.64 0.50
C MET A 407 -13.81 -8.04 0.20
N TYR A 408 -13.34 -9.23 0.57
CA TYR A 408 -11.94 -9.64 0.33
C TYR A 408 -11.76 -11.01 -0.34
N LYS A 409 -12.82 -11.56 -0.96
CA LYS A 409 -12.73 -12.75 -1.80
C LYS A 409 -13.24 -12.51 -3.21
N THR A 410 -12.71 -11.49 -3.89
CA THR A 410 -12.58 -11.61 -5.34
C THR A 410 -11.28 -12.37 -5.61
N ASN A 411 -11.38 -13.70 -5.66
CA ASN A 411 -10.35 -14.48 -6.35
C ASN A 411 -10.21 -13.87 -7.74
N ASN A 412 -9.07 -13.23 -7.99
CA ASN A 412 -8.78 -12.40 -9.14
C ASN A 412 -8.45 -13.27 -10.38
N ASN A 413 -9.31 -14.24 -10.65
CA ASN A 413 -9.29 -15.04 -11.86
C ASN A 413 -10.21 -14.35 -12.87
N ASP A 414 -9.57 -13.63 -13.80
CA ASP A 414 -10.10 -13.10 -15.04
C ASP A 414 -11.32 -12.17 -14.93
N ILE A 415 -11.11 -10.93 -14.48
CA ILE A 415 -11.96 -9.83 -14.98
C ILE A 415 -11.77 -9.82 -16.50
N LYS A 416 -12.80 -10.26 -17.23
CA LYS A 416 -12.80 -10.28 -18.69
C LYS A 416 -13.36 -8.96 -19.22
N ASN A 417 -12.96 -8.65 -20.45
CA ASN A 417 -13.54 -7.54 -21.20
C ASN A 417 -15.00 -7.87 -21.50
N SER A 418 -15.91 -7.05 -20.99
CA SER A 418 -17.33 -7.13 -21.25
C SER A 418 -17.89 -5.72 -21.42
N THR A 419 -18.65 -5.52 -22.48
CA THR A 419 -19.44 -4.32 -22.67
C THR A 419 -20.87 -4.55 -22.17
N GLU A 420 -21.61 -3.47 -21.93
CA GLU A 420 -23.04 -3.58 -21.65
C GLU A 420 -23.80 -3.99 -22.93
N ASN A 421 -24.92 -4.72 -22.77
CA ASN A 421 -25.64 -5.35 -23.88
C ASN A 421 -26.02 -4.33 -24.98
N GLY A 422 -25.40 -4.47 -26.15
CA GLY A 422 -25.68 -3.63 -27.32
C GLY A 422 -24.97 -2.27 -27.33
N THR A 423 -24.08 -1.98 -26.38
CA THR A 423 -23.29 -0.75 -26.33
C THR A 423 -21.78 -1.03 -26.45
N ASN A 424 -21.01 0.02 -26.71
CA ASN A 424 -19.55 0.02 -26.69
C ASN A 424 -18.97 0.40 -25.31
N VAL A 425 -19.82 0.52 -24.28
CA VAL A 425 -19.45 0.99 -22.94
C VAL A 425 -19.00 -0.17 -22.08
N TRP A 426 -17.88 0.00 -21.37
CA TRP A 426 -17.31 -1.08 -20.55
C TRP A 426 -18.10 -1.31 -19.26
N ALA A 427 -18.62 -2.52 -19.10
CA ALA A 427 -19.06 -3.04 -17.82
C ALA A 427 -17.86 -3.49 -16.98
N SER A 428 -16.90 -4.14 -17.64
CA SER A 428 -15.60 -4.50 -17.08
C SER A 428 -14.53 -4.58 -18.17
N PHE A 429 -13.28 -4.29 -17.80
CA PHE A 429 -12.13 -4.35 -18.70
C PHE A 429 -10.89 -4.88 -18.01
N SER A 430 -9.94 -5.38 -18.81
CA SER A 430 -8.66 -5.93 -18.39
C SER A 430 -7.67 -5.86 -19.57
N PHE A 431 -6.64 -5.04 -19.41
CA PHE A 431 -5.64 -4.77 -20.43
C PHE A 431 -4.24 -5.03 -19.92
N LYS A 432 -3.39 -5.57 -20.80
CA LYS A 432 -1.95 -5.73 -20.54
C LYS A 432 -1.20 -4.49 -20.98
N VAL A 433 -0.38 -3.93 -20.09
CA VAL A 433 0.41 -2.73 -20.32
C VAL A 433 1.88 -3.08 -20.23
N TYR A 434 2.62 -2.88 -21.33
CA TYR A 434 4.03 -3.23 -21.46
C TYR A 434 4.91 -1.98 -21.39
N GLY A 435 5.99 -2.04 -20.61
CA GLY A 435 7.04 -1.00 -20.58
C GLY A 435 6.60 0.40 -20.11
N LYS A 436 5.37 0.55 -19.63
CA LYS A 436 4.79 1.82 -19.15
C LYS A 436 4.13 1.62 -17.79
N THR A 437 4.00 2.71 -17.05
CA THR A 437 3.33 2.76 -15.74
C THR A 437 2.12 3.70 -15.75
N GLU A 438 1.51 3.88 -16.92
CA GLU A 438 0.30 4.66 -17.14
C GLU A 438 -0.60 3.97 -18.16
N PHE A 439 -1.91 4.19 -18.04
CA PHE A 439 -2.93 3.65 -18.93
C PHE A 439 -4.15 4.58 -18.99
N PHE A 440 -4.70 4.74 -20.19
CA PHE A 440 -5.90 5.54 -20.43
C PHE A 440 -7.02 4.62 -20.90
N VAL A 441 -8.17 4.68 -20.23
CA VAL A 441 -9.37 3.93 -20.60
C VAL A 441 -10.51 4.89 -20.93
N SER A 442 -11.18 4.67 -22.07
CA SER A 442 -12.33 5.43 -22.54
C SER A 442 -13.56 4.52 -22.72
N ASN A 443 -14.69 5.09 -23.13
CA ASN A 443 -15.99 4.41 -23.25
C ASN A 443 -16.48 3.88 -21.89
N LEU A 444 -16.45 4.73 -20.87
CA LEU A 444 -17.03 4.50 -19.56
C LEU A 444 -18.33 5.32 -19.42
N HIS A 445 -19.22 4.89 -18.53
CA HIS A 445 -20.38 5.71 -18.17
C HIS A 445 -19.93 6.98 -17.47
N HIS A 446 -20.68 8.07 -17.68
CA HIS A 446 -20.49 9.31 -16.96
C HIS A 446 -21.03 9.26 -15.54
N PHE A 447 -20.42 10.07 -14.67
CA PHE A 447 -20.70 10.14 -13.25
C PHE A 447 -20.80 8.76 -12.55
N THR A 448 -19.96 7.82 -12.97
CA THR A 448 -20.03 6.42 -12.53
C THR A 448 -18.75 6.01 -11.81
N ASN A 449 -18.91 5.34 -10.68
CA ASN A 449 -17.79 4.83 -9.89
C ASN A 449 -17.25 3.53 -10.52
N TYR A 450 -15.94 3.44 -10.66
CA TYR A 450 -15.21 2.27 -11.11
C TYR A 450 -14.18 1.85 -10.06
N ALA A 451 -14.09 0.56 -9.77
CA ALA A 451 -12.96 0.00 -9.04
C ALA A 451 -11.87 -0.39 -10.05
N ILE A 452 -10.71 0.27 -9.95
CA ILE A 452 -9.55 0.03 -10.80
C ILE A 452 -8.54 -0.81 -10.04
N HIS A 453 -8.04 -1.84 -10.70
CA HIS A 453 -7.11 -2.81 -10.18
C HIS A 453 -5.85 -2.83 -11.05
N VAL A 454 -4.66 -2.77 -10.45
CA VAL A 454 -3.39 -2.90 -11.19
C VAL A 454 -2.51 -3.98 -10.56
N GLN A 455 -2.08 -4.95 -11.37
CA GLN A 455 -1.17 -6.04 -11.00
C GLN A 455 0.15 -5.91 -11.75
N ALA A 456 1.26 -6.31 -11.14
CA ALA A 456 2.56 -6.48 -11.78
C ALA A 456 2.81 -7.95 -12.09
N CYS A 457 3.26 -8.26 -13.31
CA CYS A 457 3.56 -9.63 -13.73
C CYS A 457 5.02 -9.77 -14.12
N ARG A 458 5.69 -10.79 -13.57
CA ARG A 458 7.11 -11.07 -13.86
C ARG A 458 7.30 -11.91 -15.13
N ALA A 459 8.44 -12.54 -15.34
CA ALA A 459 8.66 -13.57 -16.35
C ALA A 459 8.40 -14.96 -15.76
N LYS A 460 7.90 -15.90 -16.57
CA LYS A 460 7.76 -17.30 -16.14
C LYS A 460 9.14 -17.95 -16.15
N SER A 461 9.49 -18.64 -15.06
CA SER A 461 10.65 -19.53 -15.06
C SER A 461 10.27 -20.84 -15.74
N ASN A 462 11.23 -21.47 -16.42
CA ASN A 462 11.08 -22.84 -16.92
C ASN A 462 11.35 -23.90 -15.83
N ASP A 463 11.78 -23.46 -14.63
CA ASP A 463 12.05 -24.34 -13.51
C ASP A 463 10.75 -24.80 -12.83
N THR A 464 10.56 -26.11 -12.69
CA THR A 464 9.40 -26.72 -12.03
C THR A 464 9.28 -26.36 -10.55
N ASN A 465 10.35 -25.89 -9.93
CA ASN A 465 10.37 -25.44 -8.54
C ASN A 465 9.89 -23.98 -8.36
N ASP A 466 9.63 -23.26 -9.46
CA ASP A 466 8.96 -21.96 -9.41
C ASP A 466 7.47 -22.14 -9.05
N LYS A 467 7.18 -22.12 -7.75
CA LYS A 467 5.82 -22.21 -7.19
C LYS A 467 5.13 -20.86 -7.03
N GLY A 468 5.82 -19.75 -7.31
CA GLY A 468 5.28 -18.41 -7.10
C GLY A 468 4.23 -18.05 -8.15
N ASN A 469 3.23 -17.24 -7.76
CA ASN A 469 2.31 -16.69 -8.74
C ASN A 469 3.08 -15.75 -9.68
N TYR A 470 2.68 -15.79 -10.95
CA TYR A 470 3.32 -15.00 -12.00
C TYR A 470 2.99 -13.50 -11.91
N CYS A 471 1.80 -13.18 -11.39
CA CYS A 471 1.35 -11.80 -11.16
C CYS A 471 1.12 -11.56 -9.67
N SER A 472 1.31 -10.31 -9.26
CA SER A 472 1.04 -9.82 -7.91
C SER A 472 -0.45 -9.84 -7.58
N THR A 473 -0.77 -9.62 -6.31
CA THR A 473 -2.09 -9.09 -5.92
C THR A 473 -2.32 -7.71 -6.56
N SER A 474 -3.58 -7.29 -6.64
CA SER A 474 -3.92 -5.97 -7.20
C SER A 474 -3.75 -4.86 -6.17
N SER A 475 -3.10 -3.78 -6.60
CA SER A 475 -3.38 -2.46 -6.03
C SER A 475 -4.77 -2.02 -6.50
N VAL A 476 -5.57 -1.40 -5.61
CA VAL A 476 -6.97 -1.06 -5.90
C VAL A 476 -7.24 0.40 -5.58
N LYS A 477 -7.90 1.11 -6.49
CA LYS A 477 -8.37 2.48 -6.28
C LYS A 477 -9.72 2.67 -6.93
N GLN A 478 -10.63 3.34 -6.23
CA GLN A 478 -11.91 3.74 -6.80
C GLN A 478 -11.80 5.14 -7.38
N ALA A 479 -12.42 5.35 -8.55
CA ALA A 479 -12.52 6.66 -9.17
C ALA A 479 -13.88 6.81 -9.84
N ARG A 480 -14.35 8.06 -9.93
CA ARG A 480 -15.57 8.43 -10.62
C ARG A 480 -15.23 9.18 -11.89
N THR A 481 -15.91 8.87 -12.98
CA THR A 481 -15.91 9.68 -14.20
C THR A 481 -16.63 11.02 -13.99
N LEU A 482 -16.33 12.03 -14.80
CA LEU A 482 -17.03 13.32 -14.72
C LEU A 482 -18.49 13.21 -15.18
N MET A 483 -19.30 14.21 -14.82
CA MET A 483 -20.67 14.35 -15.31
C MET A 483 -20.69 14.78 -16.78
N LYS A 484 -21.75 14.38 -17.49
CA LYS A 484 -22.05 14.80 -18.85
C LYS A 484 -23.25 15.75 -18.87
N GLU A 485 -23.08 16.90 -19.50
CA GLU A 485 -24.15 17.88 -19.66
C GLU A 485 -25.30 17.35 -20.54
N GLY A 486 -26.54 17.58 -20.13
CA GLY A 486 -27.74 17.13 -20.83
C GLY A 486 -27.99 15.61 -20.80
N ALA A 487 -27.19 14.83 -20.06
CA ALA A 487 -27.39 13.38 -19.93
C ALA A 487 -28.65 13.02 -19.13
N ASP A 488 -29.07 13.90 -18.21
CA ASP A 488 -30.24 13.69 -17.36
C ASP A 488 -31.55 14.23 -17.98
N ASP A 489 -31.48 14.86 -19.16
CA ASP A 489 -32.61 15.54 -19.81
C ASP A 489 -33.74 14.58 -20.20
N ILE A 490 -34.96 14.91 -19.77
CA ILE A 490 -36.16 14.16 -20.11
C ILE A 490 -36.66 14.58 -21.50
N LYS A 491 -36.83 13.58 -22.37
CA LYS A 491 -37.31 13.77 -23.75
C LYS A 491 -38.69 13.13 -23.93
N GLN A 492 -39.42 13.59 -24.96
CA GLN A 492 -40.71 13.02 -25.39
C GLN A 492 -41.79 13.02 -24.30
N VAL A 493 -41.97 14.15 -23.60
CA VAL A 493 -43.13 14.31 -22.71
C VAL A 493 -44.40 14.46 -23.57
N GLN A 494 -45.38 13.57 -23.37
CA GLN A 494 -46.59 13.50 -24.19
C GLN A 494 -47.83 13.24 -23.33
N ILE A 495 -48.97 13.73 -23.82
CA ILE A 495 -50.29 13.48 -23.23
C ILE A 495 -50.86 12.21 -23.83
N THR A 496 -51.29 11.28 -22.99
CA THR A 496 -51.84 9.99 -23.41
C THR A 496 -53.36 9.91 -23.29
N ASN A 497 -53.93 10.61 -22.29
CA ASN A 497 -55.37 10.66 -22.05
C ASN A 497 -55.72 12.03 -21.44
N GLN A 498 -56.89 12.57 -21.81
CA GLN A 498 -57.39 13.83 -21.30
C GLN A 498 -58.91 13.76 -21.11
N SER A 499 -59.41 14.30 -19.99
CA SER A 499 -60.83 14.43 -19.65
C SER A 499 -61.10 15.79 -18.97
N LEU A 500 -62.33 16.03 -18.51
CA LEU A 500 -62.78 17.30 -17.93
C LEU A 500 -62.03 17.72 -16.65
N GLU A 501 -61.39 16.80 -15.94
CA GLU A 501 -60.66 17.10 -14.69
C GLU A 501 -59.33 16.35 -14.55
N MET A 502 -58.88 15.66 -15.59
CA MET A 502 -57.67 14.83 -15.52
C MET A 502 -56.90 14.79 -16.83
N VAL A 503 -55.57 14.70 -16.69
CA VAL A 503 -54.62 14.54 -17.79
C VAL A 503 -53.62 13.46 -17.40
N SER A 504 -53.45 12.48 -18.26
CA SER A 504 -52.42 11.46 -18.16
C SER A 504 -51.25 11.81 -19.08
N ILE A 505 -50.05 11.77 -18.54
CA ILE A 505 -48.80 12.05 -19.23
C ILE A 505 -47.85 10.86 -19.18
N THR A 506 -46.97 10.78 -20.16
CA THR A 506 -45.85 9.84 -20.22
C THR A 506 -44.60 10.56 -20.71
N TRP A 507 -43.43 10.03 -20.40
CA TRP A 507 -42.14 10.53 -20.87
C TRP A 507 -41.14 9.38 -21.01
N LYS A 508 -40.11 9.59 -21.85
CA LYS A 508 -39.01 8.63 -22.01
C LYS A 508 -37.94 8.91 -20.95
N GLU A 509 -37.56 7.89 -20.19
CA GLU A 509 -36.46 7.99 -19.23
C GLU A 509 -35.13 8.22 -19.95
N PRO A 510 -34.17 8.97 -19.36
CA PRO A 510 -32.83 9.12 -19.92
C PRO A 510 -32.14 7.76 -20.11
N GLU A 511 -31.50 7.56 -21.27
CA GLU A 511 -30.88 6.27 -21.63
C GLU A 511 -29.62 5.97 -20.82
N ASP A 512 -28.80 7.00 -20.57
CA ASP A 512 -27.62 6.97 -19.73
C ASP A 512 -27.63 8.26 -18.89
N PRO A 513 -28.15 8.23 -17.65
CA PRO A 513 -28.14 9.39 -16.75
C PRO A 513 -26.80 9.53 -16.02
N ASN A 514 -26.50 10.71 -15.47
CA ASN A 514 -25.36 10.92 -14.57
C ASN A 514 -25.56 10.15 -13.26
N GLY A 515 -25.15 8.89 -13.26
CA GLY A 515 -25.37 7.95 -12.17
C GLY A 515 -26.73 7.27 -12.30
N VAL A 516 -27.67 7.61 -11.42
CA VAL A 516 -29.02 7.03 -11.40
C VAL A 516 -30.07 8.11 -11.18
N ILE A 517 -31.25 7.95 -11.80
CA ILE A 517 -32.38 8.83 -11.51
C ILE A 517 -32.97 8.46 -10.14
N LEU A 518 -33.13 9.46 -9.27
CA LEU A 518 -33.67 9.32 -7.92
C LEU A 518 -35.17 9.65 -7.88
N SER A 519 -35.60 10.70 -8.58
CA SER A 519 -37.02 11.10 -8.66
C SER A 519 -37.33 11.91 -9.92
N TYR A 520 -38.62 11.96 -10.24
CA TYR A 520 -39.22 12.85 -11.23
C TYR A 520 -40.15 13.83 -10.53
N THR A 521 -40.08 15.11 -10.87
CA THR A 521 -41.01 16.15 -10.41
C THR A 521 -41.79 16.69 -11.60
N ILE A 522 -43.11 16.52 -11.57
CA ILE A 522 -44.03 17.06 -12.58
C ILE A 522 -44.46 18.44 -12.10
N GLU A 523 -43.96 19.47 -12.78
CA GLU A 523 -44.30 20.86 -12.48
C GLU A 523 -45.31 21.37 -13.51
N TYR A 524 -46.47 21.82 -13.04
CA TYR A 524 -47.52 22.39 -13.89
C TYR A 524 -48.13 23.65 -13.30
N ARG A 525 -48.61 24.53 -14.17
CA ARG A 525 -49.30 25.77 -13.79
C ARG A 525 -50.43 26.05 -14.77
N LYS A 526 -51.52 26.63 -14.26
CA LYS A 526 -52.58 27.22 -15.06
C LYS A 526 -52.09 28.55 -15.65
N LEU A 527 -52.37 28.79 -16.92
CA LEU A 527 -52.07 30.01 -17.64
C LEU A 527 -53.35 30.85 -17.66
N ASP A 528 -53.53 31.74 -16.68
CA ASP A 528 -54.69 32.62 -16.62
C ASP A 528 -54.61 33.66 -17.76
N ASN A 529 -55.77 33.93 -18.39
CA ASN A 529 -55.86 34.96 -19.43
C ASN A 529 -55.64 36.35 -18.80
N GLU A 530 -54.59 37.02 -19.27
CA GLU A 530 -54.34 38.47 -19.26
C GLU A 530 -55.04 39.27 -18.14
N ASN A 531 -54.28 39.62 -17.09
CA ASN A 531 -54.48 40.73 -16.12
C ASN A 531 -54.51 40.41 -14.62
N GLN A 532 -53.99 39.25 -14.19
CA GLN A 532 -53.49 39.10 -12.82
C GLN A 532 -52.09 38.49 -12.83
N ASN A 533 -51.19 39.05 -12.03
CA ASN A 533 -49.75 38.84 -12.03
C ASN A 533 -49.33 37.38 -12.27
N ILE A 534 -48.59 37.14 -13.36
CA ILE A 534 -47.87 35.89 -13.73
C ILE A 534 -47.00 35.33 -12.57
N PHE A 535 -46.74 36.13 -11.54
CA PHE A 535 -45.97 35.81 -10.35
C PHE A 535 -46.79 35.27 -9.15
N GLN A 536 -48.12 35.15 -9.25
CA GLN A 536 -48.97 34.67 -8.12
C GLN A 536 -49.50 33.24 -8.26
N SER A 537 -49.55 32.64 -9.46
CA SER A 537 -49.87 31.21 -9.58
C SER A 537 -48.62 30.37 -9.27
N LYS A 538 -48.43 29.99 -8.01
CA LYS A 538 -47.33 29.09 -7.62
C LYS A 538 -47.44 27.79 -8.43
N PRO A 539 -46.39 27.34 -9.13
CA PRO A 539 -46.43 26.09 -9.85
C PRO A 539 -46.70 24.93 -8.87
N VAL A 540 -47.59 24.03 -9.27
CA VAL A 540 -47.88 22.82 -8.51
C VAL A 540 -46.88 21.75 -8.96
N ALA A 541 -46.27 21.08 -7.98
CA ALA A 541 -45.27 20.06 -8.21
C ALA A 541 -45.73 18.74 -7.58
N GLU A 542 -45.76 17.67 -8.37
CA GLU A 542 -45.98 16.30 -7.91
C GLU A 542 -44.72 15.47 -8.10
N CYS A 543 -44.25 14.78 -7.06
CA CYS A 543 -43.08 13.91 -7.14
C CYS A 543 -43.46 12.45 -7.37
N VAL A 544 -42.72 11.78 -8.24
CA VAL A 544 -42.86 10.36 -8.57
C VAL A 544 -41.49 9.71 -8.60
N THR A 545 -41.31 8.57 -7.93
CA THR A 545 -40.05 7.81 -8.02
C THR A 545 -40.00 6.98 -9.31
N PRO A 546 -38.82 6.61 -9.84
CA PRO A 546 -38.72 5.73 -11.01
C PRO A 546 -39.44 4.40 -10.83
N SER A 547 -39.36 3.81 -9.63
CA SER A 547 -40.08 2.58 -9.27
C SER A 547 -41.61 2.76 -9.36
N GLN A 548 -42.16 3.87 -8.87
CA GLN A 548 -43.59 4.18 -8.99
C GLN A 548 -44.00 4.40 -10.44
N PHE A 549 -43.17 5.10 -11.22
CA PHE A 549 -43.43 5.36 -12.63
C PHE A 549 -43.48 4.07 -13.45
N LEU A 550 -42.53 3.17 -13.22
CA LEU A 550 -42.48 1.84 -13.87
C LEU A 550 -43.69 0.97 -13.47
N ASN A 551 -44.04 0.93 -12.18
CA ASN A 551 -45.19 0.16 -11.70
C ASN A 551 -46.54 0.65 -12.26
N ARG A 552 -46.61 1.92 -12.69
CA ARG A 552 -47.79 2.53 -13.33
C ARG A 552 -47.71 2.48 -14.86
N SER A 553 -46.97 1.52 -15.42
CA SER A 553 -46.80 1.37 -16.87
C SER A 553 -46.26 2.63 -17.56
N ARG A 554 -45.41 3.40 -16.87
CA ARG A 554 -44.82 4.67 -17.36
C ARG A 554 -45.85 5.76 -17.66
N ILE A 555 -46.96 5.78 -16.90
CA ILE A 555 -48.00 6.80 -17.02
C ILE A 555 -48.23 7.46 -15.65
N HIS A 556 -48.25 8.79 -15.63
CA HIS A 556 -48.66 9.57 -14.47
C HIS A 556 -49.94 10.34 -14.78
N THR A 557 -50.88 10.42 -13.84
CA THR A 557 -52.18 11.07 -14.05
C THR A 557 -52.39 12.19 -13.05
N LEU A 558 -52.49 13.41 -13.56
CA LEU A 558 -52.92 14.59 -12.84
C LEU A 558 -54.45 14.58 -12.75
N LYS A 559 -55.00 14.87 -11.57
CA LYS A 559 -56.45 14.84 -11.29
C LYS A 559 -56.87 16.15 -10.64
N LYS A 560 -58.18 16.44 -10.67
CA LYS A 560 -58.78 17.65 -10.08
C LYS A 560 -58.27 18.94 -10.70
N LEU A 561 -58.06 18.92 -12.02
CA LEU A 561 -57.67 20.10 -12.79
C LEU A 561 -58.90 20.95 -13.09
N LEU A 562 -58.76 22.27 -12.99
CA LEU A 562 -59.84 23.20 -13.34
C LEU A 562 -59.82 23.47 -14.86
N PRO A 563 -60.95 23.88 -15.47
CA PRO A 563 -60.96 24.29 -16.86
C PRO A 563 -60.00 25.45 -17.15
N GLY A 564 -59.30 25.38 -18.28
CA GLY A 564 -58.34 26.40 -18.73
C GLY A 564 -57.05 25.85 -19.34
N ASN A 565 -56.17 26.76 -19.75
CA ASN A 565 -54.86 26.45 -20.34
C ASN A 565 -53.83 26.12 -19.25
N TYR A 566 -52.98 25.14 -19.50
CA TYR A 566 -51.90 24.73 -18.60
C TYR A 566 -50.57 24.64 -19.35
N SER A 567 -49.48 24.96 -18.66
CA SER A 567 -48.13 24.59 -19.05
C SER A 567 -47.56 23.57 -18.07
N LEU A 568 -46.89 22.53 -18.58
CA LEU A 568 -46.32 21.45 -17.80
C LEU A 568 -44.89 21.14 -18.25
N ARG A 569 -44.01 20.81 -17.31
CA ARG A 569 -42.71 20.19 -17.58
C ARG A 569 -42.42 19.09 -16.56
N VAL A 570 -41.54 18.17 -16.92
CA VAL A 570 -41.04 17.12 -16.03
C VAL A 570 -39.57 17.42 -15.73
N ILE A 571 -39.19 17.27 -14.46
CA ILE A 571 -37.85 17.53 -13.95
C ILE A 571 -37.31 16.21 -13.41
N SER A 572 -36.15 15.76 -13.87
CA SER A 572 -35.43 14.61 -13.31
C SER A 572 -34.43 15.09 -12.26
N LEU A 573 -34.28 14.31 -11.19
CA LEU A 573 -33.20 14.46 -10.22
C LEU A 573 -32.31 13.23 -10.29
N SER A 574 -31.05 13.41 -10.66
CA SER A 574 -30.05 12.32 -10.68
C SER A 574 -29.25 12.24 -9.37
N SER A 575 -28.50 11.15 -9.18
CA SER A 575 -27.57 11.00 -8.05
C SER A 575 -26.36 11.93 -8.13
N ALA A 576 -26.19 12.65 -9.24
CA ALA A 576 -25.30 13.80 -9.35
C ALA A 576 -25.84 15.07 -8.70
N GLU A 577 -27.02 15.00 -8.05
CA GLU A 577 -27.73 16.15 -7.47
C GLU A 577 -28.06 17.25 -8.49
N MET A 578 -28.06 16.90 -9.79
CA MET A 578 -28.41 17.81 -10.88
C MET A 578 -29.88 17.64 -11.24
N GLN A 579 -30.56 18.77 -11.43
CA GLN A 579 -31.91 18.79 -11.95
C GLN A 579 -31.87 19.07 -13.45
N ALA A 580 -32.52 18.20 -14.22
CA ALA A 580 -32.65 18.37 -15.67
C ALA A 580 -34.11 18.54 -16.05
N PHE A 581 -34.36 19.49 -16.94
CA PHE A 581 -35.70 19.98 -17.25
C PHE A 581 -36.12 19.50 -18.63
N SER A 582 -37.34 18.98 -18.74
CA SER A 582 -37.97 18.83 -20.05
C SER A 582 -38.35 20.20 -20.62
N GLN A 583 -38.56 20.24 -21.94
CA GLN A 583 -39.29 21.34 -22.56
C GLN A 583 -40.72 21.42 -22.01
N TYR A 584 -41.30 22.61 -22.03
CA TYR A 584 -42.70 22.80 -21.67
C TYR A 584 -43.62 22.17 -22.73
N ILE A 585 -44.66 21.48 -22.26
CA ILE A 585 -45.82 21.11 -23.06
C ILE A 585 -47.05 21.87 -22.58
N TYR A 586 -48.02 22.05 -23.46
CA TYR A 586 -49.22 22.83 -23.20
C TYR A 586 -50.47 21.99 -23.45
N PHE A 587 -51.48 22.15 -22.61
CA PHE A 587 -52.77 21.47 -22.76
C PHE A 587 -53.92 22.32 -22.22
N TYR A 588 -55.13 21.98 -22.63
CA TYR A 588 -56.34 22.72 -22.28
C TYR A 588 -57.36 21.78 -21.65
N ILE A 589 -57.89 22.11 -20.47
CA ILE A 589 -58.98 21.37 -19.84
C ILE A 589 -60.31 22.04 -20.24
N GLU A 590 -61.20 21.25 -20.86
CA GLU A 590 -62.51 21.74 -21.31
C GLU A 590 -63.44 22.08 -20.14
N GLU A 591 -64.30 23.08 -20.36
CA GLU A 591 -65.36 23.40 -19.42
C GLU A 591 -66.45 22.32 -19.46
N PRO A 592 -67.00 21.90 -18.31
CA PRO A 592 -68.11 20.95 -18.29
C PRO A 592 -69.30 21.57 -19.03
N ARG A 593 -69.82 20.86 -20.04
CA ARG A 593 -70.99 21.31 -20.81
C ARG A 593 -72.16 21.53 -19.86
N SER A 594 -72.53 22.79 -19.68
CA SER A 594 -73.71 23.18 -18.92
C SER A 594 -74.95 22.75 -19.70
N ASN A 595 -75.73 21.81 -19.16
CA ASN A 595 -77.06 21.42 -19.67
C ASN A 595 -78.12 22.53 -19.43
N THR A 596 -77.73 23.80 -19.47
CA THR A 596 -78.64 24.93 -19.31
C THR A 596 -79.68 24.98 -20.42
N THR A 597 -79.37 24.51 -21.63
CA THR A 597 -80.37 24.40 -22.71
C THR A 597 -81.44 23.33 -22.44
N LEU A 598 -81.09 22.20 -21.82
CA LEU A 598 -82.06 21.14 -21.49
C LEU A 598 -82.93 21.53 -20.28
N ILE A 599 -82.33 22.19 -19.27
CA ILE A 599 -83.04 22.67 -18.09
C ILE A 599 -83.98 23.83 -18.44
N VAL A 600 -83.57 24.75 -19.31
CA VAL A 600 -84.44 25.85 -19.79
C VAL A 600 -85.62 25.29 -20.61
N VAL A 601 -85.42 24.26 -21.43
CA VAL A 601 -86.52 23.62 -22.17
C VAL A 601 -87.50 22.91 -21.24
N ILE A 602 -87.01 22.18 -20.22
CA ILE A 602 -87.86 21.52 -19.22
C ILE A 602 -88.63 22.56 -18.37
N CYS A 603 -87.98 23.66 -17.98
CA CYS A 603 -88.64 24.76 -17.25
C CYS A 603 -89.68 25.48 -18.12
N ILE A 604 -89.46 25.66 -19.42
CA ILE A 604 -90.44 26.27 -20.33
C ILE A 604 -91.64 25.33 -20.56
N THR A 605 -91.43 24.01 -20.63
CA THR A 605 -92.54 23.04 -20.77
C THR A 605 -93.39 22.89 -19.51
N LEU A 606 -92.85 23.19 -18.32
CA LEU A 606 -93.61 23.12 -17.05
C LEU A 606 -94.39 24.41 -16.72
N ILE A 607 -94.26 25.48 -17.51
CA ILE A 607 -94.94 26.77 -17.29
C ILE A 607 -96.19 26.94 -18.19
N VAL A 608 -96.43 26.04 -19.16
CA VAL A 608 -97.50 26.24 -20.17
C VAL A 608 -98.83 25.55 -19.84
N ASP A 609 -98.91 24.61 -18.90
CA ASP A 609 -100.17 23.95 -18.53
C ASP A 609 -100.65 24.38 -17.14
N ASP A 610 -101.44 25.46 -17.08
CA ASP A 610 -102.78 25.52 -16.44
C ASP A 610 -103.23 26.97 -16.19
N PRO A 611 -104.38 27.39 -16.74
CA PRO A 611 -105.19 28.40 -16.09
C PRO A 611 -106.67 28.01 -16.05
N SER A 612 -107.17 27.52 -14.91
CA SER A 612 -108.40 28.06 -14.31
C SER A 612 -108.78 27.45 -12.95
N THR A 613 -108.45 28.16 -11.86
CA THR A 613 -109.30 28.54 -10.68
C THR A 613 -110.07 27.48 -9.84
N PRO A 614 -110.46 27.79 -8.58
CA PRO A 614 -109.86 28.65 -7.55
C PRO A 614 -109.82 28.00 -6.13
N LEU A 615 -109.12 28.66 -5.21
CA LEU A 615 -109.08 28.38 -3.76
C LEU A 615 -110.46 28.47 -3.06
N ARG A 616 -110.73 27.58 -2.09
CA ARG A 616 -111.36 27.93 -0.80
C ARG A 616 -111.19 26.87 0.31
N ILE A 617 -111.26 27.38 1.55
CA ILE A 617 -110.81 26.88 2.86
C ILE A 617 -111.87 26.03 3.59
N ALA A 618 -111.43 25.05 4.41
CA ALA A 618 -111.98 24.50 5.69
C ALA A 618 -111.74 22.97 5.73
N GLY A 619 -111.44 22.26 6.81
CA GLY A 619 -111.28 22.48 8.25
C GLY A 619 -110.85 21.15 8.91
N ASP A 620 -110.46 21.18 10.17
CA ASP A 620 -109.91 20.06 10.98
C ASP A 620 -110.72 18.74 10.99
N ASN A 621 -110.01 17.61 11.08
CA ASN A 621 -110.06 16.69 12.24
C ASN A 621 -109.19 15.44 12.06
N ASP A 622 -108.26 15.27 13.00
CA ASP A 622 -107.89 14.07 13.76
C ASP A 622 -107.85 12.68 13.09
N VAL A 623 -106.65 12.08 13.09
CA VAL A 623 -106.43 10.79 13.78
C VAL A 623 -105.08 10.81 14.50
N ASN A 624 -105.17 10.78 15.83
CA ASN A 624 -104.14 10.47 16.81
C ASN A 624 -103.70 9.00 16.73
N PHE A 625 -102.43 8.68 16.98
CA PHE A 625 -102.02 8.12 18.28
C PHE A 625 -100.49 8.00 18.38
N SER A 626 -99.98 8.44 19.53
CA SER A 626 -98.59 8.31 19.98
C SER A 626 -98.50 7.34 21.15
N LEU A 627 -97.24 7.00 21.48
CA LEU A 627 -96.66 6.64 22.78
C LEU A 627 -96.28 5.17 23.04
N ASN A 628 -94.95 5.00 23.19
CA ASN A 628 -94.21 4.38 24.30
C ASN A 628 -94.92 3.36 25.19
N SER A 629 -94.21 2.25 25.50
CA SER A 629 -93.50 2.02 26.79
C SER A 629 -93.37 0.52 27.07
N ASP A 630 -92.16 0.10 27.46
CA ASP A 630 -91.81 -0.85 28.55
C ASP A 630 -92.46 -2.26 28.56
N ASP A 631 -91.87 -3.36 28.99
CA ASP A 631 -90.63 -3.71 29.70
C ASP A 631 -90.52 -5.26 29.72
N SER A 632 -89.43 -5.75 30.32
CA SER A 632 -89.19 -7.08 30.92
C SER A 632 -88.56 -8.19 30.06
N ASP A 633 -87.67 -9.04 30.56
CA ASP A 633 -86.68 -9.05 31.67
C ASP A 633 -85.92 -10.39 31.54
N ASP A 634 -84.69 -10.44 32.06
CA ASP A 634 -84.03 -11.57 32.77
C ASP A 634 -82.51 -11.70 32.48
N ASP A 635 -81.76 -10.87 33.20
CA ASP A 635 -80.73 -11.19 34.22
C ASP A 635 -79.80 -12.44 34.12
N PHE A 636 -78.48 -12.21 34.22
CA PHE A 636 -77.63 -12.60 35.38
C PHE A 636 -76.16 -12.12 35.23
N GLY A 637 -75.65 -11.40 36.26
CA GLY A 637 -74.32 -10.77 36.41
C GLY A 637 -73.10 -11.71 36.56
N ASN A 638 -71.84 -11.27 36.81
CA ASN A 638 -71.33 -10.17 37.65
C ASN A 638 -69.84 -9.83 37.35
N ASP A 639 -69.47 -8.53 37.41
CA ASP A 639 -68.38 -7.84 38.17
C ASP A 639 -66.94 -8.41 38.25
N THR A 640 -65.82 -7.67 38.21
CA THR A 640 -65.41 -6.36 38.79
C THR A 640 -64.10 -5.89 38.08
N ASP A 641 -63.95 -4.64 37.67
CA ASP A 641 -63.36 -3.46 38.36
C ASP A 641 -61.81 -3.41 38.45
N THR A 642 -61.21 -2.36 37.87
CA THR A 642 -60.27 -1.39 38.51
C THR A 642 -59.26 -0.74 37.55
N HIS A 643 -59.26 0.60 37.59
CA HIS A 643 -58.21 1.53 37.18
C HIS A 643 -56.87 1.29 37.91
N ILE A 644 -55.74 1.74 37.33
CA ILE A 644 -54.56 2.41 37.99
C ILE A 644 -53.53 2.76 36.88
N ARG A 645 -53.24 4.04 36.59
CA ARG A 645 -52.25 4.99 37.17
C ARG A 645 -50.76 4.62 37.01
N PHE A 646 -50.01 5.54 36.38
CA PHE A 646 -48.54 5.65 36.39
C PHE A 646 -47.98 5.73 37.82
N PRO A 647 -46.74 5.25 38.04
CA PRO A 647 -45.91 5.86 39.07
C PRO A 647 -44.46 6.14 38.64
N SER A 648 -43.96 7.18 39.29
CA SER A 648 -42.61 7.72 39.32
C SER A 648 -41.65 6.88 40.19
N ILE A 649 -40.36 7.19 40.01
CA ILE A 649 -39.14 6.75 40.70
C ILE A 649 -39.26 6.73 42.24
N PRO A 650 -38.49 5.85 42.92
CA PRO A 650 -37.69 6.31 44.05
C PRO A 650 -36.21 5.89 44.02
N ILE A 651 -35.40 6.81 44.54
CA ILE A 651 -34.00 6.72 44.94
C ILE A 651 -33.94 5.93 46.26
N ASP A 652 -32.96 5.04 46.44
CA ASP A 652 -32.24 5.00 47.72
C ASP A 652 -30.84 4.39 47.67
N ASN A 653 -29.96 5.03 48.43
CA ASN A 653 -28.56 4.72 48.69
C ASN A 653 -28.41 3.42 49.50
N LYS A 654 -27.27 2.73 49.33
CA LYS A 654 -26.48 2.25 50.47
C LYS A 654 -25.05 1.87 50.09
N ASP A 655 -24.16 2.35 50.96
CA ASP A 655 -22.71 2.23 50.99
C ASP A 655 -22.15 0.80 50.96
N GLY A 656 -20.92 0.68 50.46
CA GLY A 656 -20.13 -0.55 50.54
C GLY A 656 -18.70 -0.36 50.03
N ILE A 657 -17.92 0.46 50.73
CA ILE A 657 -16.47 0.59 50.56
C ILE A 657 -15.80 -0.77 50.78
N THR A 658 -15.03 -1.25 49.80
CA THR A 658 -13.94 -2.20 50.04
C THR A 658 -12.76 -1.88 49.13
N THR A 659 -11.68 -1.46 49.79
CA THR A 659 -10.34 -1.20 49.29
C THR A 659 -9.75 -2.43 48.60
N ALA A 660 -9.29 -2.28 47.35
CA ALA A 660 -8.40 -3.24 46.70
C ALA A 660 -7.01 -2.63 46.56
N ASN A 661 -6.07 -3.25 47.28
CA ASN A 661 -4.66 -2.90 47.38
C ASN A 661 -3.96 -2.81 46.03
N GLY A 662 -3.14 -1.77 45.89
CA GLY A 662 -2.15 -1.67 44.85
C GLY A 662 -1.05 -2.73 44.98
N TYR A 663 -0.66 -3.27 43.84
CA TYR A 663 0.64 -3.91 43.64
C TYR A 663 1.22 -3.39 42.33
N VAL A 664 2.12 -2.42 42.46
CA VAL A 664 3.03 -1.98 41.40
C VAL A 664 4.25 -2.91 41.48
N SER A 665 4.47 -3.73 40.46
CA SER A 665 5.70 -4.53 40.34
C SER A 665 6.85 -3.64 39.88
N GLY A 666 7.89 -3.61 40.70
CA GLY A 666 9.04 -2.70 40.59
C GLY A 666 9.93 -2.90 39.37
N CYS A 667 10.51 -1.79 38.94
CA CYS A 667 11.73 -1.75 38.13
C CYS A 667 12.96 -1.90 39.05
N PRO A 668 14.01 -2.62 38.65
CA PRO A 668 15.27 -2.62 39.38
C PRO A 668 16.04 -1.33 39.11
N THR A 669 16.36 -0.62 40.19
CA THR A 669 17.34 0.45 40.22
C THR A 669 18.75 -0.14 40.17
N ASN A 670 19.59 0.33 39.24
CA ASN A 670 21.00 0.58 39.48
C ASN A 670 21.37 1.85 38.72
N GLY A 671 21.76 2.88 39.47
CA GLY A 671 22.04 4.20 38.94
C GLY A 671 23.44 4.32 38.32
N ALA A 672 23.55 5.21 37.34
CA ALA A 672 24.45 6.35 37.40
C ALA A 672 24.22 7.29 36.21
N ALA A 673 24.25 8.59 36.51
CA ALA A 673 24.46 9.73 35.61
C ALA A 673 23.28 10.20 34.71
N THR A 674 22.49 11.08 35.33
CA THR A 674 21.94 12.30 34.74
C THR A 674 22.81 12.95 33.65
N THR A 675 22.24 13.19 32.46
CA THR A 675 22.25 14.52 31.84
C THR A 675 21.06 14.65 30.88
N GLN A 676 20.46 15.82 30.88
CA GLN A 676 19.23 16.21 30.18
C GLN A 676 19.29 15.98 28.66
N CYS A 677 18.33 15.24 28.11
CA CYS A 677 17.28 15.73 27.19
C CYS A 677 16.33 14.58 26.86
#